data_AF-A0A954Z6Z7-F1
#
_entry.id   AF-A0A954Z6Z7-F1
#
_cell.length_a   1.000
_cell.length_b   1.000
_cell.length_c   1.000
_cell.angle_alpha   90.00
_cell.angle_beta   90.00
_cell.angle_gamma   90.00
#
_symmetry.space_group_name_H-M   'P 1'
#
loop_
_entity.id
_entity.type
_entity.pdbx_description
1 polymer ?
#
loop_
_entity_poly.entity_id
_entity_poly.type
_entity_poly.pdbx_seq_one_letter_code
_entity_poly.pdbx_strand_id
1 'polypeptide(L)'
;DLDGDGDLDLVAAQQRAGGALAWFENDGAGIFTEHAIAGQFEFVESLQLGDLDGDGDLDLLVADTGADRIVVLTNEGNGEFAAAQTAHTVRFPVGIDVGDLDRDGDLDFVFAAPQSSAAAPLETRLVGWVENLGGLQFAAHTLEAGRSEGRTVRIVDLDRDGLQDVAAAFAGGIVWYQRQSDGQFAAHTLFDNPRGNLSAMLVADLDGDADSDFFATGYSMSGPLWGRYDGEAVPTWDLLPPAGGATGMTSVGDFDGDGDLDVAVQTSGMDPIVWYEATTLVDIEGGAEGDEIAVEEEAAAVVDVTFVRRGDVQAELVVGFRIGGAAKYVDDYLLDGATAFDGTLGTITIPSGARSAALHVTIVDDADVELDEQLVVELQQRDDYVVGATPEFAITIESVASAGERGGDLGDAPAPYPTTLEQQGAGHQTIGPRLGATRSRESNGVPSAAADADLDDGAAFGAVGVGLLAATWSIDLQNAPQGAWVDAWIDFNRDGTWGGSDERIAATYLPNVGVHVLSFDVPPTALSGTTFARVRVSSAGGLGPGGIAGDGEVEDYAVAIHPPDAGDALLIPVTSTVWQDVDRYGSLKAVGDLDGDGDVDFLQTPLQAGALQWIENLGDGVFAGRDLTIGLATASAAAKAVDYDGDGDLDVLASQQALSRIVWYENDGTGQFAERTLIETNGPDEFAVGDLDGDGDLDV
;
A
#
# COMPACT_ATOMS: atom_id res chain seq x y z
N ASP A 1 25.49 -16.49 10.77
CA ASP A 1 26.31 -17.48 10.10
C ASP A 1 27.52 -16.83 9.42
N LEU A 2 28.45 -16.38 10.25
CA LEU A 2 29.76 -15.84 9.91
C LEU A 2 30.81 -16.95 9.84
N ASP A 3 30.57 -18.11 10.41
CA ASP A 3 31.49 -19.24 10.35
C ASP A 3 30.98 -20.42 9.51
N GLY A 4 29.76 -20.34 9.00
CA GLY A 4 29.18 -21.27 8.03
C GLY A 4 28.64 -22.55 8.66
N ASP A 5 28.35 -22.54 9.95
CA ASP A 5 27.91 -23.70 10.71
C ASP A 5 26.39 -23.92 10.72
N GLY A 6 25.64 -22.91 10.27
CA GLY A 6 24.19 -22.92 10.13
C GLY A 6 23.46 -22.07 11.16
N ASP A 7 24.17 -21.54 12.16
CA ASP A 7 23.59 -20.83 13.29
C ASP A 7 23.82 -19.30 13.16
N LEU A 8 22.90 -18.48 13.68
CA LEU A 8 22.95 -17.03 13.47
C LEU A 8 23.86 -16.31 14.48
N ASP A 9 25.02 -15.83 14.03
CA ASP A 9 25.91 -14.97 14.83
C ASP A 9 25.48 -13.51 14.96
N LEU A 10 26.16 -12.80 15.86
CA LEU A 10 26.00 -11.36 16.08
C LEU A 10 27.29 -10.59 15.74
N VAL A 11 27.14 -9.39 15.17
CA VAL A 11 28.23 -8.39 15.10
C VAL A 11 27.80 -7.14 15.85
N ALA A 12 28.69 -6.59 16.68
CA ALA A 12 28.45 -5.35 17.39
C ALA A 12 29.61 -4.36 17.27
N ALA A 13 29.27 -3.08 17.19
CA ALA A 13 30.20 -1.96 17.25
C ALA A 13 30.03 -1.17 18.54
N GLN A 14 31.15 -0.74 19.11
CA GLN A 14 31.14 0.26 20.17
C GLN A 14 31.11 1.67 19.59
N GLN A 15 29.97 2.37 19.77
CA GLN A 15 29.78 3.77 19.37
C GLN A 15 30.45 4.76 20.34
N ARG A 16 31.76 4.62 20.59
CA ARG A 16 32.57 5.52 21.44
C ARG A 16 33.96 5.74 20.83
N ALA A 17 34.64 6.80 21.27
CA ALA A 17 35.99 7.13 20.81
C ALA A 17 36.97 5.97 21.07
N GLY A 18 37.60 5.49 20.00
CA GLY A 18 38.47 4.30 19.98
C GLY A 18 37.73 3.01 19.62
N GLY A 19 36.64 3.11 18.85
CA GLY A 19 35.69 2.05 18.50
C GLY A 19 36.27 0.64 18.43
N ALA A 20 35.58 -0.29 19.07
CA ALA A 20 35.86 -1.72 19.00
C ALA A 20 34.77 -2.40 18.17
N LEU A 21 35.18 -3.42 17.42
CA LEU A 21 34.29 -4.32 16.70
C LEU A 21 34.52 -5.72 17.26
N ALA A 22 33.43 -6.44 17.48
CA ALA A 22 33.46 -7.84 17.84
C ALA A 22 32.35 -8.54 17.08
N TRP A 23 32.62 -9.76 16.67
CA TRP A 23 31.55 -10.71 16.39
C TRP A 23 31.48 -11.71 17.52
N PHE A 24 30.33 -12.35 17.65
CA PHE A 24 30.04 -13.29 18.70
C PHE A 24 29.66 -14.59 18.02
N GLU A 25 30.58 -15.55 18.08
CA GLU A 25 30.40 -16.91 17.54
C GLU A 25 29.32 -17.58 18.35
N ASN A 26 28.27 -17.92 17.64
CA ASN A 26 27.29 -18.85 18.09
C ASN A 26 27.87 -20.27 17.99
N ASP A 27 27.96 -21.03 19.09
CA ASP A 27 28.49 -22.40 19.03
C ASP A 27 27.47 -23.49 18.69
N GLY A 28 26.26 -23.13 18.25
CA GLY A 28 25.19 -24.09 18.19
C GLY A 28 24.94 -24.69 19.59
N ALA A 29 25.28 -23.95 20.66
CA ALA A 29 24.72 -24.12 22.00
C ALA A 29 24.22 -22.82 22.64
N GLY A 30 24.12 -21.80 21.80
CA GLY A 30 23.73 -20.49 22.21
C GLY A 30 24.64 -19.73 23.15
N ILE A 31 25.87 -20.23 23.24
CA ILE A 31 26.94 -19.64 24.00
C ILE A 31 27.77 -18.81 23.04
N PHE A 32 27.53 -17.50 23.09
CA PHE A 32 28.33 -16.54 22.34
C PHE A 32 29.78 -16.47 22.82
N THR A 33 30.72 -16.89 21.96
CA THR A 33 32.13 -16.62 22.17
C THR A 33 32.51 -15.30 21.49
N GLU A 34 32.85 -14.28 22.30
CA GLU A 34 33.31 -12.99 21.78
C GLU A 34 34.64 -13.16 21.04
N HIS A 35 34.63 -12.81 19.75
CA HIS A 35 35.81 -12.69 18.91
C HIS A 35 36.05 -11.24 18.56
N ALA A 36 37.09 -10.67 19.17
CA ALA A 36 37.49 -9.31 18.88
C ALA A 36 37.98 -9.19 17.43
N ILE A 37 37.32 -8.33 16.66
CA ILE A 37 37.72 -8.02 15.29
C ILE A 37 38.85 -7.01 15.34
N ALA A 38 40.03 -7.43 14.91
CA ALA A 38 41.23 -6.62 15.00
C ALA A 38 41.15 -5.43 14.02
N GLY A 39 41.22 -4.22 14.56
CA GLY A 39 41.26 -3.01 13.75
C GLY A 39 41.65 -1.77 14.54
N GLN A 40 41.74 -0.65 13.83
CA GLN A 40 41.91 0.66 14.44
C GLN A 40 40.72 1.50 13.99
N PHE A 41 39.62 1.46 14.73
CA PHE A 41 38.43 2.26 14.47
C PHE A 41 38.40 3.45 15.42
N GLU A 42 37.90 4.58 14.94
CA GLU A 42 37.82 5.79 15.77
C GLU A 42 36.41 5.94 16.34
N PHE A 43 35.39 5.79 15.50
CA PHE A 43 33.98 5.86 15.89
C PHE A 43 33.12 5.23 14.78
N VAL A 44 32.43 4.13 15.10
CA VAL A 44 31.60 3.38 14.15
C VAL A 44 30.13 3.78 14.35
N GLU A 45 29.46 4.20 13.29
CA GLU A 45 28.05 4.64 13.33
C GLU A 45 27.09 3.62 12.72
N SER A 46 27.54 2.84 11.73
CA SER A 46 26.71 1.88 11.01
C SER A 46 27.56 0.70 10.50
N LEU A 47 26.92 -0.47 10.43
CA LEU A 47 27.46 -1.75 10.00
C LEU A 47 26.46 -2.44 9.06
N GLN A 48 26.96 -3.17 8.08
CA GLN A 48 26.17 -4.07 7.22
C GLN A 48 26.95 -5.36 6.96
N LEU A 49 26.22 -6.45 6.71
CA LEU A 49 26.77 -7.74 6.33
C LEU A 49 26.43 -8.05 4.87
N GLY A 50 27.35 -8.65 4.14
CA GLY A 50 27.14 -9.15 2.77
C GLY A 50 28.40 -9.78 2.21
N ASP A 51 28.26 -10.74 1.28
CA ASP A 51 29.38 -11.39 0.56
C ASP A 51 29.99 -10.41 -0.47
N LEU A 52 30.99 -9.62 -0.05
CA LEU A 52 31.53 -8.51 -0.84
C LEU A 52 32.70 -8.95 -1.74
N ASP A 53 33.32 -10.11 -1.50
CA ASP A 53 34.36 -10.63 -2.38
C ASP A 53 33.93 -11.84 -3.23
N GLY A 54 32.70 -12.32 -3.02
CA GLY A 54 32.03 -13.33 -3.85
C GLY A 54 32.47 -14.76 -3.53
N ASP A 55 32.99 -15.00 -2.32
CA ASP A 55 33.47 -16.32 -1.90
C ASP A 55 32.42 -17.15 -1.14
N GLY A 56 31.30 -16.53 -0.78
CA GLY A 56 30.15 -17.14 -0.11
C GLY A 56 30.10 -16.93 1.40
N ASP A 57 31.13 -16.35 2.00
CA ASP A 57 31.16 -15.98 3.42
C ASP A 57 30.65 -14.53 3.61
N LEU A 58 29.93 -14.26 4.71
CA LEU A 58 29.43 -12.90 4.97
C LEU A 58 30.57 -11.98 5.44
N ASP A 59 30.83 -10.91 4.69
CA ASP A 59 31.79 -9.86 5.03
C ASP A 59 31.15 -8.70 5.80
N LEU A 60 31.99 -7.88 6.44
CA LEU A 60 31.54 -6.71 7.20
C LEU A 60 31.89 -5.39 6.50
N LEU A 61 30.86 -4.60 6.21
CA LEU A 61 30.98 -3.21 5.75
C LEU A 61 30.79 -2.26 6.94
N VAL A 62 31.75 -1.34 7.15
CA VAL A 62 31.81 -0.49 8.35
C VAL A 62 31.92 0.98 7.98
N ALA A 63 30.99 1.80 8.46
CA ALA A 63 31.10 3.26 8.47
C ALA A 63 31.89 3.75 9.70
N ASP A 64 33.20 3.92 9.56
CA ASP A 64 34.10 4.50 10.58
C ASP A 64 34.10 6.03 10.47
N THR A 65 33.01 6.63 10.94
CA THR A 65 32.74 8.07 10.91
C THR A 65 33.86 8.90 11.52
N GLY A 66 34.49 8.41 12.59
CA GLY A 66 35.58 9.12 13.26
C GLY A 66 36.83 9.24 12.39
N ALA A 67 37.12 8.20 11.61
CA ALA A 67 38.29 8.14 10.73
C ALA A 67 38.02 8.63 9.30
N ASP A 68 36.81 9.17 9.03
CA ASP A 68 36.39 9.65 7.70
C ASP A 68 36.57 8.59 6.58
N ARG A 69 36.11 7.36 6.82
CA ARG A 69 36.19 6.27 5.84
C ARG A 69 35.10 5.21 6.02
N ILE A 70 34.87 4.47 4.95
CA ILE A 70 34.12 3.22 4.91
C ILE A 70 35.12 2.10 4.61
N VAL A 71 35.09 1.04 5.39
CA VAL A 71 36.02 -0.10 5.26
C VAL A 71 35.26 -1.41 5.12
N VAL A 72 35.87 -2.35 4.42
CA VAL A 72 35.43 -3.74 4.32
C VAL A 72 36.38 -4.60 5.15
N LEU A 73 35.83 -5.52 5.93
CA LEU A 73 36.55 -6.59 6.58
C LEU A 73 36.05 -7.89 5.99
N THR A 74 36.90 -8.49 5.15
CA THR A 74 36.62 -9.77 4.50
C THR A 74 36.70 -10.89 5.53
N ASN A 75 35.72 -11.77 5.52
CA ASN A 75 35.69 -12.98 6.31
C ASN A 75 36.34 -14.11 5.52
N GLU A 76 37.54 -14.54 5.93
CA GLU A 76 38.28 -15.58 5.20
C GLU A 76 37.80 -17.01 5.58
N GLY A 77 36.55 -17.11 6.02
CA GLY A 77 35.87 -18.29 6.56
C GLY A 77 36.07 -18.49 8.07
N ASN A 78 35.08 -19.16 8.70
CA ASN A 78 35.04 -19.45 10.14
C ASN A 78 35.12 -18.18 11.03
N GLY A 79 34.57 -17.05 10.56
CA GLY A 79 34.61 -15.76 11.25
C GLY A 79 36.02 -15.15 11.43
N GLU A 80 37.02 -15.61 10.67
CA GLU A 80 38.36 -15.04 10.66
C GLU A 80 38.45 -13.83 9.72
N PHE A 81 38.29 -12.62 10.28
CA PHE A 81 38.35 -11.40 9.49
C PHE A 81 39.76 -10.96 9.12
N ALA A 82 39.96 -10.66 7.83
CA ALA A 82 41.14 -10.01 7.30
C ALA A 82 41.30 -8.57 7.83
N ALA A 83 42.47 -7.99 7.56
CA ALA A 83 42.73 -6.60 7.94
C ALA A 83 41.84 -5.65 7.14
N ALA A 84 41.17 -4.73 7.84
CA ALA A 84 40.27 -3.75 7.22
C ALA A 84 40.87 -3.06 5.99
N GLN A 85 40.21 -3.22 4.85
CA GLN A 85 40.51 -2.55 3.60
C GLN A 85 39.65 -1.29 3.48
N THR A 86 40.28 -0.14 3.24
CA THR A 86 39.52 1.08 2.92
C THR A 86 38.88 0.95 1.54
N ALA A 87 37.56 0.79 1.51
CA ALA A 87 36.77 0.80 0.29
C ALA A 87 36.54 2.23 -0.19
N HIS A 88 36.24 3.15 0.73
CA HIS A 88 36.02 4.56 0.39
C HIS A 88 36.48 5.52 1.49
N THR A 89 37.05 6.67 1.11
CA THR A 89 37.38 7.75 2.05
C THR A 89 36.39 8.89 1.85
N VAL A 90 35.51 9.07 2.83
CA VAL A 90 34.46 10.08 2.83
C VAL A 90 34.31 10.63 4.23
N ARG A 91 34.01 11.93 4.33
CA ARG A 91 33.96 12.62 5.61
C ARG A 91 32.61 12.44 6.30
N PHE A 92 32.61 11.98 7.55
CA PHE A 92 31.41 11.68 8.35
C PHE A 92 30.38 10.75 7.66
N PRO A 93 30.74 9.53 7.21
CA PRO A 93 29.75 8.53 6.80
C PRO A 93 28.88 8.15 8.00
N VAL A 94 27.55 8.05 7.82
CA VAL A 94 26.61 7.70 8.91
C VAL A 94 25.64 6.59 8.56
N GLY A 95 25.21 6.51 7.30
CA GLY A 95 24.31 5.47 6.81
C GLY A 95 24.97 4.73 5.65
N ILE A 96 24.88 3.41 5.68
CA ILE A 96 25.33 2.51 4.62
C ILE A 96 24.28 1.43 4.38
N ASP A 97 24.22 0.93 3.15
CA ASP A 97 23.42 -0.23 2.74
C ASP A 97 24.13 -0.99 1.62
N VAL A 98 23.92 -2.30 1.52
CA VAL A 98 24.68 -3.21 0.63
C VAL A 98 23.73 -3.93 -0.33
N GLY A 99 24.14 -4.13 -1.58
CA GLY A 99 23.32 -4.77 -2.60
C GLY A 99 23.97 -4.71 -3.97
N ASP A 100 23.60 -5.62 -4.88
CA ASP A 100 24.05 -5.62 -6.27
C ASP A 100 23.32 -4.51 -7.05
N LEU A 101 23.85 -3.28 -6.98
CA LEU A 101 23.21 -2.10 -7.54
C LEU A 101 23.30 -2.11 -9.06
N ASP A 102 24.41 -2.66 -9.56
CA ASP A 102 24.76 -2.57 -10.96
C ASP A 102 24.34 -3.79 -11.83
N ARG A 103 24.04 -4.92 -11.17
CA ARG A 103 23.68 -6.25 -11.69
C ARG A 103 24.82 -7.01 -12.37
N ASP A 104 26.07 -6.74 -11.99
CA ASP A 104 27.23 -7.53 -12.44
C ASP A 104 27.50 -8.76 -11.56
N GLY A 105 26.82 -8.88 -10.42
CA GLY A 105 26.89 -10.00 -9.49
C GLY A 105 27.88 -9.81 -8.35
N ASP A 106 28.61 -8.70 -8.30
CA ASP A 106 29.41 -8.28 -7.16
C ASP A 106 28.56 -7.34 -6.28
N LEU A 107 28.57 -7.52 -4.95
CA LEU A 107 27.81 -6.62 -4.07
C LEU A 107 28.46 -5.23 -4.04
N ASP A 108 27.64 -4.20 -4.31
CA ASP A 108 27.96 -2.79 -4.18
C ASP A 108 27.49 -2.23 -2.83
N PHE A 109 27.74 -0.94 -2.58
CA PHE A 109 27.13 -0.27 -1.44
C PHE A 109 26.81 1.20 -1.68
N VAL A 110 25.79 1.69 -0.98
CA VAL A 110 25.42 3.11 -0.93
C VAL A 110 25.82 3.73 0.39
N PHE A 111 26.02 5.05 0.42
CA PHE A 111 26.37 5.76 1.64
C PHE A 111 25.77 7.16 1.73
N ALA A 112 25.53 7.60 2.97
CA ALA A 112 25.19 8.97 3.34
C ALA A 112 26.29 9.60 4.20
N ALA A 113 26.70 10.82 3.84
CA ALA A 113 27.74 11.59 4.51
C ALA A 113 27.28 13.05 4.77
N PRO A 114 26.45 13.30 5.79
CA PRO A 114 25.77 14.59 6.00
C PRO A 114 26.67 15.72 6.53
N GLN A 115 27.83 15.37 7.09
CA GLN A 115 28.72 16.22 7.89
C GLN A 115 28.05 16.95 9.08
N SER A 116 28.63 16.75 10.26
CA SER A 116 28.08 17.24 11.54
C SER A 116 28.23 18.76 11.79
N SER A 117 28.93 19.52 10.94
CA SER A 117 29.19 20.94 11.18
C SER A 117 28.50 21.85 10.16
N ALA A 118 27.62 22.73 10.64
CA ALA A 118 26.94 23.76 9.83
C ALA A 118 27.91 24.76 9.14
N ALA A 119 29.20 24.74 9.49
CA ALA A 119 30.23 25.59 8.91
C ALA A 119 30.99 24.93 7.74
N ALA A 120 30.75 23.65 7.46
CA ALA A 120 31.39 22.96 6.35
C ALA A 120 30.75 23.37 5.00
N PRO A 121 31.54 23.43 3.90
CA PRO A 121 30.99 23.67 2.57
C PRO A 121 29.97 22.59 2.19
N LEU A 122 28.80 23.02 1.69
CA LEU A 122 27.70 22.12 1.30
C LEU A 122 28.16 21.04 0.30
N GLU A 123 29.07 21.38 -0.62
CA GLU A 123 29.67 20.47 -1.61
C GLU A 123 30.38 19.23 -1.02
N THR A 124 30.57 19.19 0.29
CA THR A 124 31.19 18.07 1.00
C THR A 124 30.18 17.17 1.73
N ARG A 125 28.88 17.47 1.60
CA ARG A 125 27.75 16.62 2.03
C ARG A 125 27.35 15.76 0.84
N LEU A 126 27.49 14.45 0.98
CA LEU A 126 27.38 13.53 -0.13
C LEU A 126 26.38 12.43 0.15
N VAL A 127 25.60 12.09 -0.86
CA VAL A 127 25.02 10.76 -1.02
C VAL A 127 25.64 10.16 -2.28
N GLY A 128 26.06 8.92 -2.18
CA GLY A 128 26.78 8.25 -3.26
C GLY A 128 26.67 6.75 -3.15
N TRP A 129 27.26 6.10 -4.13
CA TRP A 129 27.43 4.65 -4.13
C TRP A 129 28.85 4.31 -4.52
N VAL A 130 29.27 3.10 -4.20
CA VAL A 130 30.58 2.57 -4.48
C VAL A 130 30.40 1.24 -5.18
N GLU A 131 30.81 1.23 -6.43
CA GLU A 131 30.83 0.07 -7.32
C GLU A 131 31.97 -0.85 -6.91
N ASN A 132 31.68 -2.12 -6.70
CA ASN A 132 32.67 -3.16 -6.52
C ASN A 132 32.94 -3.82 -7.87
N LEU A 133 34.04 -3.45 -8.52
CA LEU A 133 34.43 -3.95 -9.84
C LEU A 133 34.93 -5.42 -9.84
N GLY A 134 34.61 -6.16 -8.79
CA GLY A 134 35.11 -7.49 -8.48
C GLY A 134 36.47 -7.52 -7.79
N GLY A 135 36.64 -8.51 -6.90
CA GLY A 135 37.88 -8.71 -6.13
C GLY A 135 38.24 -7.51 -5.25
N LEU A 136 37.22 -6.86 -4.66
CA LEU A 136 37.32 -5.71 -3.77
C LEU A 136 38.03 -4.50 -4.42
N GLN A 137 37.80 -4.27 -5.72
CA GLN A 137 38.28 -3.09 -6.43
C GLN A 137 37.16 -2.05 -6.54
N PHE A 138 37.25 -0.99 -5.75
CA PHE A 138 36.14 -0.05 -5.60
C PHE A 138 36.25 1.19 -6.50
N ALA A 139 35.14 1.59 -7.09
CA ALA A 139 34.95 2.87 -7.79
C ALA A 139 33.79 3.65 -7.16
N ALA A 140 34.08 4.85 -6.65
CA ALA A 140 33.07 5.67 -5.98
C ALA A 140 32.40 6.67 -6.93
N HIS A 141 31.08 6.79 -6.78
CA HIS A 141 30.21 7.63 -7.60
C HIS A 141 29.36 8.54 -6.71
N THR A 142 29.29 9.82 -7.05
CA THR A 142 28.42 10.77 -6.35
C THR A 142 27.03 10.77 -6.98
N LEU A 143 25.99 10.48 -6.20
CA LEU A 143 24.60 10.65 -6.61
C LEU A 143 24.14 12.09 -6.40
N GLU A 144 24.46 12.65 -5.23
CA GLU A 144 24.12 14.03 -4.90
C GLU A 144 25.22 14.69 -4.04
N ALA A 145 25.43 15.98 -4.29
CA ALA A 145 26.28 16.83 -3.47
C ALA A 145 25.54 18.13 -3.12
N GLY A 146 25.65 18.57 -1.86
CA GLY A 146 25.18 19.90 -1.47
C GLY A 146 23.78 20.00 -0.87
N ARG A 147 23.02 18.89 -0.80
CA ARG A 147 21.75 18.84 -0.05
C ARG A 147 22.02 18.81 1.46
N SER A 148 20.97 19.04 2.27
CA SER A 148 21.05 19.04 3.74
C SER A 148 21.41 17.65 4.30
N GLU A 149 21.41 17.49 5.63
CA GLU A 149 21.93 16.30 6.32
C GLU A 149 21.18 15.01 5.95
N GLY A 150 21.69 14.24 4.98
CA GLY A 150 21.26 12.87 4.66
C GLY A 150 21.71 11.88 5.72
N ARG A 151 20.79 11.08 6.29
CA ARG A 151 21.12 10.13 7.38
C ARG A 151 20.86 8.67 7.01
N THR A 152 19.75 8.39 6.34
CA THR A 152 19.36 7.03 5.94
C THR A 152 19.45 6.91 4.42
N VAL A 153 19.99 5.78 3.96
CA VAL A 153 20.02 5.35 2.56
C VAL A 153 19.58 3.89 2.51
N ARG A 154 18.83 3.53 1.46
CA ARG A 154 18.35 2.16 1.20
C ARG A 154 18.52 1.82 -0.26
N ILE A 155 18.94 0.59 -0.54
CA ILE A 155 18.87 -0.03 -1.86
C ILE A 155 17.51 -0.72 -1.96
N VAL A 156 16.75 -0.39 -2.99
CA VAL A 156 15.39 -0.91 -3.20
C VAL A 156 15.03 -0.77 -4.68
N ASP A 157 14.37 -1.77 -5.27
CA ASP A 157 13.77 -1.66 -6.60
C ASP A 157 12.39 -1.00 -6.44
N LEU A 158 12.33 0.33 -6.59
CA LEU A 158 11.14 1.09 -6.24
C LEU A 158 10.08 1.00 -7.35
N ASP A 159 10.49 1.11 -8.61
CA ASP A 159 9.58 1.08 -9.76
C ASP A 159 9.34 -0.31 -10.37
N ARG A 160 9.93 -1.34 -9.74
CA ARG A 160 9.84 -2.75 -10.14
C ARG A 160 10.31 -3.01 -11.58
N ASP A 161 11.20 -2.19 -12.11
CA ASP A 161 11.85 -2.47 -13.40
C ASP A 161 12.96 -3.55 -13.27
N GLY A 162 13.18 -4.00 -12.03
CA GLY A 162 14.16 -4.98 -11.60
C GLY A 162 15.48 -4.32 -11.18
N LEU A 163 15.73 -3.05 -11.54
CA LEU A 163 17.00 -2.37 -11.29
C LEU A 163 16.95 -1.87 -9.85
N GLN A 164 18.02 -2.13 -9.12
CA GLN A 164 18.12 -1.63 -7.77
C GLN A 164 18.31 -0.11 -7.83
N ASP A 165 17.43 0.61 -7.14
CA ASP A 165 17.47 2.06 -6.97
C ASP A 165 18.07 2.42 -5.61
N VAL A 166 18.16 3.74 -5.36
CA VAL A 166 18.56 4.26 -4.05
C VAL A 166 17.52 5.22 -3.51
N ALA A 167 16.97 4.94 -2.34
CA ALA A 167 16.17 5.88 -1.58
C ALA A 167 17.02 6.53 -0.48
N ALA A 168 16.97 7.86 -0.35
CA ALA A 168 17.72 8.60 0.66
C ALA A 168 16.86 9.61 1.40
N ALA A 169 16.94 9.58 2.73
CA ALA A 169 16.28 10.54 3.61
C ALA A 169 17.26 11.61 4.10
N PHE A 170 16.87 12.86 3.92
CA PHE A 170 17.58 14.07 4.32
C PHE A 170 16.77 14.86 5.32
N ALA A 171 17.43 15.72 6.10
CA ALA A 171 16.72 16.70 6.91
C ALA A 171 15.66 17.48 6.09
N GLY A 172 15.94 17.74 4.81
CA GLY A 172 15.07 18.47 3.89
C GLY A 172 14.06 17.66 3.09
N GLY A 173 13.96 16.33 3.25
CA GLY A 173 13.04 15.51 2.44
C GLY A 173 13.58 14.13 2.04
N ILE A 174 12.87 13.45 1.16
CA ILE A 174 13.23 12.11 0.65
C ILE A 174 13.45 12.20 -0.86
N VAL A 175 14.50 11.52 -1.33
CA VAL A 175 14.89 11.49 -2.74
C VAL A 175 15.05 10.04 -3.17
N TRP A 176 14.47 9.72 -4.31
CA TRP A 176 14.69 8.48 -5.04
C TRP A 176 15.68 8.74 -6.17
N TYR A 177 16.74 7.96 -6.22
CA TYR A 177 17.67 7.90 -7.33
C TYR A 177 17.33 6.66 -8.12
N GLN A 178 16.51 6.83 -9.16
CA GLN A 178 16.10 5.77 -10.06
C GLN A 178 17.26 5.39 -10.96
N ARG A 179 17.66 4.11 -10.96
CA ARG A 179 18.67 3.59 -11.85
C ARG A 179 18.08 3.41 -13.24
N GLN A 180 18.70 4.01 -14.23
CA GLN A 180 18.27 3.92 -15.62
C GLN A 180 18.97 2.77 -16.33
N SER A 181 18.36 2.25 -17.39
CA SER A 181 18.95 1.21 -18.25
C SER A 181 20.30 1.57 -18.89
N ASP A 182 20.69 2.85 -18.90
CA ASP A 182 22.01 3.32 -19.36
C ASP A 182 23.07 3.39 -18.23
N GLY A 183 22.71 2.92 -17.03
CA GLY A 183 23.53 2.92 -15.82
C GLY A 183 23.62 4.28 -15.10
N GLN A 184 22.93 5.32 -15.57
CA GLN A 184 22.86 6.61 -14.88
C GLN A 184 21.73 6.63 -13.86
N PHE A 185 21.80 7.56 -12.91
CA PHE A 185 20.73 7.78 -11.94
C PHE A 185 19.93 9.05 -12.27
N ALA A 186 18.61 8.91 -12.29
CA ALA A 186 17.67 10.03 -12.34
C ALA A 186 17.17 10.32 -10.92
N ALA A 187 17.34 11.56 -10.45
CA ALA A 187 16.92 11.96 -9.11
C ALA A 187 15.48 12.51 -9.12
N HIS A 188 14.61 11.89 -8.33
CA HIS A 188 13.23 12.29 -8.10
C HIS A 188 13.07 12.70 -6.63
N THR A 189 12.62 13.93 -6.37
CA THR A 189 12.30 14.34 -5.00
C THR A 189 10.90 13.83 -4.67
N LEU A 190 10.84 12.77 -3.85
CA LEU A 190 9.59 12.17 -3.41
C LEU A 190 8.90 13.03 -2.36
N PHE A 191 9.68 13.67 -1.48
CA PHE A 191 9.16 14.54 -0.43
C PHE A 191 10.07 15.75 -0.24
N ASP A 192 9.50 16.95 -0.18
CA ASP A 192 10.21 18.18 0.15
C ASP A 192 9.72 18.74 1.48
N ASN A 193 10.61 18.75 2.48
CA ASN A 193 10.34 19.29 3.81
C ASN A 193 11.44 20.28 4.21
N PRO A 194 11.38 21.52 3.73
CA PRO A 194 12.45 22.50 3.92
C PRO A 194 12.65 22.95 5.39
N ARG A 195 11.86 22.43 6.34
CA ARG A 195 11.93 22.77 7.77
C ARG A 195 12.03 21.55 8.71
N GLY A 196 11.93 20.33 8.19
CA GLY A 196 11.98 19.10 8.98
C GLY A 196 13.41 18.66 9.31
N ASN A 197 13.52 17.63 10.14
CA ASN A 197 14.75 16.86 10.26
C ASN A 197 14.36 15.38 10.33
N LEU A 198 14.26 14.73 9.16
CA LEU A 198 14.04 13.29 9.08
C LEU A 198 15.23 12.58 9.74
N SER A 199 14.94 11.69 10.69
CA SER A 199 15.93 10.91 11.42
C SER A 199 16.00 9.46 10.97
N ALA A 200 14.88 8.90 10.51
CA ALA A 200 14.80 7.53 10.03
C ALA A 200 13.78 7.44 8.89
N MET A 201 14.00 6.46 8.02
CA MET A 201 13.11 6.07 6.91
C MET A 201 13.13 4.55 6.83
N LEU A 202 11.95 3.97 6.71
CA LEU A 202 11.71 2.58 6.40
C LEU A 202 11.05 2.49 5.03
N VAL A 203 11.38 1.43 4.30
CA VAL A 203 10.83 1.13 2.97
C VAL A 203 10.34 -0.31 3.00
N ALA A 204 9.04 -0.52 2.79
CA ALA A 204 8.37 -1.82 2.80
C ALA A 204 6.99 -1.69 2.14
N ASP A 205 6.42 -2.80 1.68
CA ASP A 205 5.02 -2.86 1.21
C ASP A 205 4.07 -2.80 2.41
N LEU A 206 3.56 -1.60 2.75
CA LEU A 206 2.79 -1.36 3.98
C LEU A 206 1.27 -1.47 3.75
N ASP A 207 0.79 -1.44 2.51
CA ASP A 207 -0.64 -1.61 2.20
C ASP A 207 -0.96 -2.87 1.37
N GLY A 208 0.03 -3.72 1.14
CA GLY A 208 -0.14 -5.04 0.52
C GLY A 208 -0.39 -4.97 -0.99
N ASP A 209 -0.09 -3.85 -1.64
CA ASP A 209 -0.18 -3.70 -3.09
C ASP A 209 1.09 -4.17 -3.84
N ALA A 210 2.07 -4.63 -3.06
CA ALA A 210 3.38 -5.13 -3.46
C ALA A 210 4.36 -4.04 -3.95
N ASP A 211 3.97 -2.76 -3.95
CA ASP A 211 4.87 -1.64 -4.16
C ASP A 211 5.52 -1.26 -2.82
N SER A 212 6.74 -0.74 -2.87
CA SER A 212 7.45 -0.36 -1.65
C SER A 212 7.06 1.05 -1.19
N ASP A 213 6.35 1.13 -0.08
CA ASP A 213 5.98 2.37 0.60
C ASP A 213 7.09 2.95 1.45
N PHE A 214 6.89 4.19 1.89
CA PHE A 214 7.81 4.91 2.77
C PHE A 214 7.18 5.22 4.12
N PHE A 215 7.83 4.81 5.20
CA PHE A 215 7.51 5.31 6.53
C PHE A 215 8.66 6.17 7.07
N ALA A 216 8.39 7.40 7.49
CA ALA A 216 9.44 8.34 7.85
C ALA A 216 9.16 9.09 9.16
N THR A 217 10.20 9.24 9.98
CA THR A 217 10.13 9.87 11.30
C THR A 217 11.20 10.94 11.49
N GLY A 218 10.97 11.87 12.41
CA GLY A 218 11.90 12.97 12.67
C GLY A 218 11.62 13.77 13.94
N TYR A 219 12.68 14.19 14.63
CA TYR A 219 12.63 14.90 15.92
C TYR A 219 11.90 16.25 15.89
N SER A 220 11.88 16.92 14.74
CA SER A 220 11.25 18.25 14.58
C SER A 220 10.01 18.21 13.69
N MET A 221 9.50 17.02 13.37
CA MET A 221 8.33 16.86 12.51
C MET A 221 7.03 17.06 13.30
N SER A 222 5.95 17.31 12.56
CA SER A 222 4.60 17.43 13.14
C SER A 222 3.96 16.08 13.44
N GLY A 223 4.62 14.96 13.14
CA GLY A 223 4.10 13.59 13.20
C GLY A 223 4.98 12.66 12.35
N PRO A 224 4.82 11.32 12.47
CA PRO A 224 5.27 10.37 11.45
C PRO A 224 4.61 10.64 10.10
N LEU A 225 5.30 10.27 9.03
CA LEU A 225 4.77 10.34 7.67
C LEU A 225 4.72 8.95 7.07
N TRP A 226 3.62 8.67 6.38
CA TRP A 226 3.53 7.53 5.47
C TRP A 226 3.39 8.07 4.04
N GLY A 227 4.29 7.63 3.18
CA GLY A 227 4.33 7.95 1.76
C GLY A 227 3.95 6.70 0.99
N ARG A 228 2.70 6.65 0.52
CA ARG A 228 2.20 5.58 -0.34
C ARG A 228 2.78 5.72 -1.73
N TYR A 229 3.45 4.68 -2.21
CA TYR A 229 4.09 4.68 -3.51
C TYR A 229 3.43 3.65 -4.43
N ASP A 230 2.47 4.09 -5.24
CA ASP A 230 1.71 3.19 -6.12
C ASP A 230 2.38 3.01 -7.51
N GLY A 231 3.72 3.02 -7.57
CA GLY A 231 4.49 2.97 -8.83
C GLY A 231 4.61 4.30 -9.61
N GLU A 232 4.08 5.40 -9.08
CA GLU A 232 4.13 6.73 -9.69
C GLU A 232 5.36 7.54 -9.28
N ALA A 233 5.73 8.59 -10.03
CA ALA A 233 6.96 9.35 -9.76
C ALA A 233 6.99 10.10 -8.40
N VAL A 234 5.85 10.26 -7.71
CA VAL A 234 5.76 10.96 -6.41
C VAL A 234 4.73 10.27 -5.49
N PRO A 235 5.14 9.77 -4.31
CA PRO A 235 4.23 9.19 -3.32
C PRO A 235 3.17 10.18 -2.84
N THR A 236 2.00 9.66 -2.44
CA THR A 236 1.04 10.43 -1.65
C THR A 236 1.45 10.39 -0.18
N TRP A 237 1.57 11.57 0.45
CA TRP A 237 2.10 11.68 1.82
C TRP A 237 1.02 12.04 2.82
N ASP A 238 0.79 11.15 3.78
CA ASP A 238 -0.09 11.39 4.90
C ASP A 238 0.71 11.69 6.18
N LEU A 239 0.28 12.74 6.88
CA LEU A 239 0.73 13.02 8.23
C LEU A 239 -0.11 12.21 9.20
N LEU A 240 0.51 11.23 9.82
CA LEU A 240 -0.17 10.35 10.74
C LEU A 240 -0.30 10.98 12.14
N PRO A 241 -1.46 10.84 12.81
CA PRO A 241 -1.61 11.23 14.21
C PRO A 241 -0.86 10.25 15.13
N PRO A 242 -0.50 10.63 16.36
CA PRO A 242 -0.67 11.93 17.00
C PRO A 242 0.35 12.96 16.51
N ALA A 243 -0.05 14.23 16.54
CA ALA A 243 0.84 15.32 16.13
C ALA A 243 1.99 15.54 17.14
N GLY A 244 3.24 15.42 16.70
CA GLY A 244 4.47 15.58 17.49
C GLY A 244 5.67 14.97 16.77
N GLY A 245 6.90 15.37 17.10
CA GLY A 245 8.07 14.71 16.48
C GLY A 245 8.06 13.21 16.83
N ALA A 246 8.65 12.36 16.03
CA ALA A 246 8.86 10.96 16.40
C ALA A 246 10.35 10.68 16.61
N THR A 247 10.69 9.87 17.61
CA THR A 247 12.05 9.37 17.76
C THR A 247 12.31 8.38 16.62
N GLY A 248 13.55 8.30 16.11
CA GLY A 248 13.89 7.44 14.97
C GLY A 248 13.79 5.93 15.23
N MET A 249 13.05 5.49 16.25
CA MET A 249 12.78 4.10 16.58
C MET A 249 11.42 3.71 16.01
N THR A 250 11.45 2.83 15.03
CA THR A 250 10.28 2.29 14.31
C THR A 250 10.46 0.78 14.19
N SER A 251 9.38 0.03 14.37
CA SER A 251 9.33 -1.40 14.05
C SER A 251 8.19 -1.65 13.07
N VAL A 252 8.37 -2.65 12.22
CA VAL A 252 7.36 -3.13 11.29
C VAL A 252 7.20 -4.64 11.48
N GLY A 253 5.97 -5.11 11.44
CA GLY A 253 5.60 -6.51 11.59
C GLY A 253 4.09 -6.63 11.71
N ASP A 254 3.58 -7.84 11.57
CA ASP A 254 2.17 -8.18 11.78
C ASP A 254 1.91 -8.27 13.30
N PHE A 255 1.26 -7.26 13.90
CA PHE A 255 1.06 -7.17 15.35
C PHE A 255 -0.32 -7.68 15.82
N ASP A 256 -1.27 -7.94 14.96
CA ASP A 256 -2.53 -8.59 15.34
C ASP A 256 -2.71 -9.98 14.71
N GLY A 257 -1.72 -10.43 13.94
CA GLY A 257 -1.71 -11.75 13.32
C GLY A 257 -2.67 -11.86 12.13
N ASP A 258 -3.11 -10.72 11.57
CA ASP A 258 -4.06 -10.69 10.47
C ASP A 258 -3.40 -10.91 9.08
N GLY A 259 -2.07 -10.86 9.03
CA GLY A 259 -1.24 -11.12 7.86
C GLY A 259 -0.79 -9.86 7.10
N ASP A 260 -1.17 -8.66 7.54
CA ASP A 260 -0.66 -7.41 7.01
C ASP A 260 0.50 -6.82 7.87
N LEU A 261 1.19 -5.80 7.36
CA LEU A 261 2.34 -5.20 8.03
C LEU A 261 1.93 -3.94 8.79
N ASP A 262 2.00 -4.00 10.11
CA ASP A 262 1.79 -2.86 10.99
C ASP A 262 3.05 -2.04 11.23
N VAL A 263 2.85 -0.84 11.78
CA VAL A 263 3.96 0.03 12.21
C VAL A 263 3.81 0.45 13.67
N ALA A 264 4.87 0.22 14.47
CA ALA A 264 4.97 0.71 15.84
C ALA A 264 5.99 1.83 15.94
N VAL A 265 5.60 2.97 16.50
CA VAL A 265 6.44 4.18 16.57
C VAL A 265 6.47 4.78 17.97
N GLN A 266 7.67 5.17 18.40
CA GLN A 266 7.84 5.98 19.59
C GLN A 266 7.82 7.49 19.25
N THR A 267 6.80 8.20 19.74
CA THR A 267 6.66 9.65 19.52
C THR A 267 7.40 10.50 20.58
N SER A 268 7.72 11.75 20.24
CA SER A 268 8.45 12.73 21.08
C SER A 268 7.49 13.75 21.69
N GLY A 269 7.63 13.99 23.00
CA GLY A 269 6.91 15.07 23.70
C GLY A 269 5.77 14.60 24.61
N MET A 270 6.06 13.67 25.54
CA MET A 270 5.13 12.96 26.44
C MET A 270 4.59 11.61 25.90
N ASP A 271 5.37 11.02 24.99
CA ASP A 271 5.81 9.62 24.93
C ASP A 271 4.78 8.46 24.76
N PRO A 272 3.65 8.59 24.04
CA PRO A 272 2.93 7.38 23.66
C PRO A 272 3.71 6.57 22.63
N ILE A 273 3.67 5.25 22.82
CA ILE A 273 3.82 4.30 21.71
C ILE A 273 2.54 4.39 20.92
N VAL A 274 2.69 4.49 19.60
CA VAL A 274 1.59 4.55 18.68
C VAL A 274 1.73 3.35 17.77
N TRP A 275 0.72 2.49 17.83
CA TRP A 275 0.52 1.43 16.87
C TRP A 275 -0.36 1.96 15.76
N TYR A 276 0.15 1.80 14.54
CA TYR A 276 -0.56 2.01 13.28
C TYR A 276 -0.94 0.62 12.78
N GLU A 277 -2.15 0.20 13.13
CA GLU A 277 -2.80 -1.02 12.63
C GLU A 277 -3.16 -0.81 11.17
N ALA A 278 -2.72 -1.72 10.30
CA ALA A 278 -3.27 -1.85 8.97
C ALA A 278 -4.56 -2.69 9.05
N THR A 279 -5.58 -2.33 8.28
CA THR A 279 -6.87 -3.01 8.39
C THR A 279 -7.52 -3.10 7.03
N THR A 280 -8.11 -4.25 6.73
CA THR A 280 -8.91 -4.44 5.52
C THR A 280 -10.14 -3.54 5.56
N LEU A 281 -10.33 -2.74 4.51
CA LEU A 281 -11.47 -1.84 4.35
C LEU A 281 -12.37 -2.32 3.22
N VAL A 282 -13.67 -2.29 3.44
CA VAL A 282 -14.67 -2.69 2.43
C VAL A 282 -15.62 -1.55 2.13
N ASP A 283 -15.79 -1.28 0.84
CA ASP A 283 -16.66 -0.26 0.26
C ASP A 283 -17.58 -0.87 -0.80
N ILE A 284 -18.67 -0.16 -1.13
CA ILE A 284 -19.43 -0.40 -2.36
C ILE A 284 -18.98 0.62 -3.41
N GLU A 285 -18.61 0.15 -4.59
CA GLU A 285 -18.22 1.00 -5.73
C GLU A 285 -19.38 1.92 -6.13
N GLY A 286 -19.12 3.23 -6.24
CA GLY A 286 -20.15 4.23 -6.55
C GLY A 286 -21.19 4.47 -5.43
N GLY A 287 -20.96 3.97 -4.22
CA GLY A 287 -21.91 4.00 -3.10
C GLY A 287 -21.82 5.21 -2.15
N ALA A 288 -21.74 6.45 -2.67
CA ALA A 288 -21.82 7.61 -1.77
C ALA A 288 -23.25 7.80 -1.22
N GLU A 289 -23.39 8.35 -0.01
CA GLU A 289 -24.71 8.64 0.59
C GLU A 289 -25.53 9.55 -0.36
N GLY A 290 -26.53 8.98 -1.03
CA GLY A 290 -27.40 9.66 -1.99
C GLY A 290 -27.13 9.37 -3.48
N ASP A 291 -26.18 8.50 -3.83
CA ASP A 291 -26.04 7.97 -5.20
C ASP A 291 -27.12 6.90 -5.45
N GLU A 292 -27.89 7.09 -6.53
CA GLU A 292 -29.06 6.29 -6.87
C GLU A 292 -29.08 6.01 -8.38
N ILE A 293 -29.18 4.73 -8.76
CA ILE A 293 -29.44 4.34 -10.15
C ILE A 293 -30.93 4.10 -10.33
N ALA A 294 -31.53 4.77 -11.31
CA ALA A 294 -32.89 4.49 -11.76
C ALA A 294 -32.89 3.52 -12.95
N VAL A 295 -33.70 2.46 -12.90
CA VAL A 295 -33.78 1.41 -13.92
C VAL A 295 -35.24 1.15 -14.26
N GLU A 296 -35.60 1.26 -15.55
CA GLU A 296 -36.93 0.87 -16.01
C GLU A 296 -37.14 -0.65 -15.93
N GLU A 297 -38.36 -1.06 -15.59
CA GLU A 297 -38.86 -2.43 -15.48
C GLU A 297 -38.94 -3.12 -16.87
N GLU A 298 -37.82 -3.19 -17.57
CA GLU A 298 -37.67 -3.98 -18.78
C GLU A 298 -37.15 -5.38 -18.45
N ALA A 299 -37.65 -6.39 -19.17
CA ALA A 299 -37.43 -7.81 -18.92
C ALA A 299 -35.97 -8.19 -18.67
N ALA A 300 -35.62 -8.26 -17.38
CA ALA A 300 -34.34 -8.70 -16.81
C ALA A 300 -33.15 -7.73 -16.92
N ALA A 301 -33.36 -6.43 -16.68
CA ALA A 301 -32.23 -5.54 -16.38
C ALA A 301 -31.43 -6.08 -15.18
N VAL A 302 -30.11 -6.05 -15.26
CA VAL A 302 -29.20 -6.47 -14.18
C VAL A 302 -28.39 -5.25 -13.76
N VAL A 303 -28.37 -4.97 -12.46
CA VAL A 303 -27.51 -3.96 -11.84
C VAL A 303 -26.50 -4.68 -10.96
N ASP A 304 -25.22 -4.43 -11.20
CA ASP A 304 -24.15 -5.00 -10.40
C ASP A 304 -23.78 -4.05 -9.27
N VAL A 305 -23.84 -4.56 -8.04
CA VAL A 305 -23.37 -3.86 -6.85
C VAL A 305 -22.04 -4.49 -6.46
N THR A 306 -20.95 -3.78 -6.73
CA THR A 306 -19.58 -4.28 -6.52
C THR A 306 -19.10 -3.95 -5.11
N PHE A 307 -18.82 -4.99 -4.33
CA PHE A 307 -18.13 -4.91 -3.06
C PHE A 307 -16.63 -4.92 -3.34
N VAL A 308 -15.90 -3.93 -2.84
CA VAL A 308 -14.46 -3.76 -3.06
C VAL A 308 -13.75 -3.82 -1.72
N ARG A 309 -12.72 -4.66 -1.61
CA ARG A 309 -11.79 -4.66 -0.47
C ARG A 309 -10.49 -3.92 -0.80
N ARG A 310 -9.93 -3.27 0.20
CA ARG A 310 -8.61 -2.62 0.20
C ARG A 310 -7.85 -3.13 1.43
N GLY A 311 -6.57 -3.45 1.31
CA GLY A 311 -5.81 -4.20 2.33
C GLY A 311 -5.55 -5.64 1.88
N ASP A 312 -5.51 -6.60 2.82
CA ASP A 312 -5.10 -7.98 2.53
C ASP A 312 -5.92 -8.63 1.41
N VAL A 313 -5.19 -9.16 0.42
CA VAL A 313 -5.74 -9.96 -0.68
C VAL A 313 -5.42 -11.44 -0.59
N GLN A 314 -4.56 -11.87 0.33
CA GLN A 314 -4.09 -13.25 0.42
C GLN A 314 -5.21 -14.19 0.89
N ALA A 315 -6.03 -13.77 1.84
CA ALA A 315 -7.18 -14.56 2.30
C ALA A 315 -8.47 -14.32 1.49
N GLU A 316 -9.44 -15.21 1.65
CA GLU A 316 -10.82 -15.00 1.21
C GLU A 316 -11.55 -14.12 2.24
N LEU A 317 -12.29 -13.10 1.80
CA LEU A 317 -13.02 -12.18 2.67
C LEU A 317 -14.53 -12.36 2.55
N VAL A 318 -15.22 -12.60 3.67
CA VAL A 318 -16.68 -12.72 3.71
C VAL A 318 -17.30 -11.39 4.09
N VAL A 319 -17.86 -10.71 3.11
CA VAL A 319 -18.50 -9.40 3.28
C VAL A 319 -19.98 -9.56 3.60
N GLY A 320 -20.43 -8.94 4.69
CA GLY A 320 -21.83 -8.88 5.09
C GLY A 320 -22.56 -7.71 4.45
N PHE A 321 -23.80 -7.93 3.99
CA PHE A 321 -24.67 -6.88 3.49
C PHE A 321 -26.12 -7.05 3.97
N ARG A 322 -26.86 -5.96 3.93
CA ARG A 322 -28.29 -5.91 4.19
C ARG A 322 -29.01 -5.28 3.00
N ILE A 323 -30.19 -5.81 2.67
CA ILE A 323 -31.10 -5.19 1.72
C ILE A 323 -32.21 -4.46 2.49
N GLY A 324 -32.32 -3.15 2.23
CA GLY A 324 -33.38 -2.25 2.66
C GLY A 324 -34.23 -1.76 1.49
N GLY A 325 -35.12 -0.80 1.76
CA GLY A 325 -36.03 -0.23 0.76
C GLY A 325 -37.45 -0.81 0.78
N ALA A 326 -38.24 -0.43 -0.23
CA ALA A 326 -39.63 -0.85 -0.41
C ALA A 326 -39.79 -2.04 -1.36
N ALA A 327 -38.81 -2.24 -2.26
CA ALA A 327 -38.76 -3.37 -3.18
C ALA A 327 -38.67 -4.70 -2.42
N LYS A 328 -39.34 -5.72 -2.93
CA LYS A 328 -39.51 -7.03 -2.32
C LYS A 328 -38.78 -8.09 -3.14
N TYR A 329 -38.01 -8.90 -2.44
CA TYR A 329 -37.29 -10.02 -3.02
C TYR A 329 -38.25 -11.03 -3.65
N VAL A 330 -37.92 -11.51 -4.86
CA VAL A 330 -38.70 -12.39 -5.76
C VAL A 330 -39.83 -11.70 -6.53
N ASP A 331 -40.46 -10.69 -5.96
CA ASP A 331 -41.51 -9.95 -6.66
C ASP A 331 -40.88 -8.87 -7.56
N ASP A 332 -40.00 -8.04 -7.00
CA ASP A 332 -39.48 -6.83 -7.66
C ASP A 332 -38.02 -7.03 -8.13
N TYR A 333 -37.27 -7.94 -7.47
CA TYR A 333 -35.88 -8.27 -7.83
C TYR A 333 -35.47 -9.69 -7.43
N LEU A 334 -34.44 -10.20 -8.10
CA LEU A 334 -33.68 -11.41 -7.74
C LEU A 334 -32.22 -11.04 -7.49
N LEU A 335 -31.56 -11.83 -6.64
CA LEU A 335 -30.13 -11.67 -6.33
C LEU A 335 -29.37 -12.92 -6.77
N ASP A 336 -28.24 -12.71 -7.43
CA ASP A 336 -27.21 -13.72 -7.71
C ASP A 336 -25.83 -13.21 -7.27
N GLY A 337 -24.87 -14.11 -7.05
CA GLY A 337 -23.54 -13.78 -6.52
C GLY A 337 -23.43 -13.75 -4.99
N ALA A 338 -24.55 -13.63 -4.27
CA ALA A 338 -24.56 -13.79 -2.81
C ALA A 338 -24.18 -15.22 -2.40
N THR A 339 -23.27 -15.36 -1.46
CA THR A 339 -22.89 -16.63 -0.82
C THR A 339 -24.02 -17.16 0.06
N ALA A 340 -24.71 -16.28 0.77
CA ALA A 340 -25.91 -16.57 1.53
C ALA A 340 -26.85 -15.36 1.50
N PHE A 341 -28.17 -15.58 1.47
CA PHE A 341 -29.16 -14.53 1.59
C PHE A 341 -30.47 -15.09 2.16
N ASP A 342 -31.05 -14.41 3.15
CA ASP A 342 -32.28 -14.84 3.83
C ASP A 342 -33.54 -14.04 3.45
N GLY A 343 -33.40 -13.09 2.52
CA GLY A 343 -34.45 -12.14 2.14
C GLY A 343 -34.25 -10.74 2.73
N THR A 344 -33.31 -10.55 3.65
CA THR A 344 -32.95 -9.22 4.18
C THR A 344 -31.47 -9.09 4.49
N LEU A 345 -30.83 -10.13 5.03
CA LEU A 345 -29.39 -10.17 5.29
C LEU A 345 -28.72 -11.18 4.37
N GLY A 346 -27.54 -10.84 3.91
CA GLY A 346 -26.72 -11.72 3.09
C GLY A 346 -25.23 -11.56 3.32
N THR A 347 -24.49 -12.46 2.71
CA THR A 347 -23.04 -12.39 2.63
C THR A 347 -22.60 -12.63 1.20
N ILE A 348 -21.54 -11.96 0.78
CA ILE A 348 -20.82 -12.21 -0.46
C ILE A 348 -19.36 -12.51 -0.11
N THR A 349 -18.70 -13.28 -0.96
CA THR A 349 -17.33 -13.73 -0.72
C THR A 349 -16.43 -13.11 -1.78
N ILE A 350 -15.44 -12.34 -1.35
CA ILE A 350 -14.33 -11.89 -2.21
C ILE A 350 -13.24 -12.97 -2.15
N PRO A 351 -12.95 -13.68 -3.26
CA PRO A 351 -11.97 -14.76 -3.26
C PRO A 351 -10.55 -14.29 -2.93
N SER A 352 -9.72 -15.20 -2.42
CA SER A 352 -8.27 -15.02 -2.32
C SER A 352 -7.68 -14.55 -3.67
N GLY A 353 -6.82 -13.53 -3.61
CA GLY A 353 -6.20 -12.82 -4.73
C GLY A 353 -7.12 -11.83 -5.46
N ALA A 354 -8.42 -11.78 -5.17
CA ALA A 354 -9.36 -10.85 -5.79
C ALA A 354 -9.57 -9.60 -4.91
N ARG A 355 -9.75 -8.42 -5.52
CA ARG A 355 -10.05 -7.18 -4.79
C ARG A 355 -11.54 -6.85 -4.70
N SER A 356 -12.40 -7.59 -5.40
CA SER A 356 -13.83 -7.31 -5.40
C SER A 356 -14.69 -8.54 -5.70
N ALA A 357 -15.98 -8.43 -5.40
CA ALA A 357 -17.02 -9.35 -5.82
C ALA A 357 -18.31 -8.58 -6.12
N ALA A 358 -19.04 -8.97 -7.17
CA ALA A 358 -20.27 -8.33 -7.59
C ALA A 358 -21.50 -9.10 -7.10
N LEU A 359 -22.46 -8.37 -6.54
CA LEU A 359 -23.82 -8.85 -6.29
C LEU A 359 -24.69 -8.43 -7.47
N HIS A 360 -25.22 -9.41 -8.19
CA HIS A 360 -26.04 -9.19 -9.37
C HIS A 360 -27.51 -9.02 -8.97
N VAL A 361 -28.05 -7.81 -9.09
CA VAL A 361 -29.46 -7.48 -8.83
C VAL A 361 -30.23 -7.54 -10.14
N THR A 362 -30.96 -8.61 -10.38
CA THR A 362 -31.83 -8.74 -11.56
C THR A 362 -33.21 -8.17 -11.26
N ILE A 363 -33.62 -7.13 -11.97
CA ILE A 363 -34.96 -6.56 -11.89
C ILE A 363 -35.97 -7.53 -12.51
N VAL A 364 -37.04 -7.82 -11.78
CA VAL A 364 -38.10 -8.70 -12.25
C VAL A 364 -39.14 -7.85 -12.98
N ASP A 365 -39.32 -8.11 -14.27
CA ASP A 365 -40.46 -7.58 -15.03
C ASP A 365 -41.71 -8.35 -14.65
N ASP A 366 -42.66 -7.65 -14.05
CA ASP A 366 -43.98 -8.19 -13.78
C ASP A 366 -45.08 -7.46 -14.58
N ALA A 367 -46.28 -8.03 -14.57
CA ALA A 367 -47.36 -7.53 -15.41
C ALA A 367 -48.17 -6.39 -14.76
N ASP A 368 -47.84 -6.04 -13.52
CA ASP A 368 -48.53 -5.08 -12.69
C ASP A 368 -47.80 -3.73 -12.79
N VAL A 369 -48.57 -2.68 -13.05
CA VAL A 369 -48.00 -1.32 -13.07
C VAL A 369 -47.95 -0.83 -11.63
N GLU A 370 -46.75 -0.81 -11.07
CA GLU A 370 -46.50 -0.39 -9.69
C GLU A 370 -46.03 1.07 -9.60
N LEU A 371 -45.82 1.57 -8.37
CA LEU A 371 -45.17 2.85 -8.13
C LEU A 371 -43.66 2.62 -8.08
N ASP A 372 -42.85 3.65 -8.36
CA ASP A 372 -41.40 3.54 -8.22
C ASP A 372 -41.02 3.00 -6.83
N GLU A 373 -40.24 1.93 -6.80
CA GLU A 373 -39.80 1.26 -5.59
C GLU A 373 -38.27 1.31 -5.47
N GLN A 374 -37.78 1.40 -4.23
CA GLN A 374 -36.34 1.50 -3.95
C GLN A 374 -35.84 0.20 -3.32
N LEU A 375 -34.65 -0.22 -3.73
CA LEU A 375 -33.80 -1.23 -3.12
C LEU A 375 -32.52 -0.55 -2.63
N VAL A 376 -32.10 -0.79 -1.39
CA VAL A 376 -30.83 -0.26 -0.87
C VAL A 376 -29.96 -1.41 -0.40
N VAL A 377 -28.75 -1.53 -0.94
CA VAL A 377 -27.73 -2.46 -0.46
C VAL A 377 -26.85 -1.71 0.54
N GLU A 378 -26.79 -2.17 1.78
CA GLU A 378 -26.04 -1.54 2.87
C GLU A 378 -25.00 -2.52 3.41
N LEU A 379 -23.72 -2.14 3.41
CA LEU A 379 -22.64 -2.88 4.05
C LEU A 379 -22.91 -3.08 5.52
N GLN A 380 -22.59 -4.26 6.03
CA GLN A 380 -22.66 -4.55 7.45
C GLN A 380 -21.25 -4.58 8.02
N GLN A 381 -21.02 -3.83 9.09
CA GLN A 381 -19.77 -3.91 9.85
C GLN A 381 -19.59 -5.34 10.39
N ARG A 382 -18.37 -5.83 10.29
CA ARG A 382 -17.92 -7.11 10.84
C ARG A 382 -16.58 -6.92 11.54
N ASP A 383 -16.05 -7.98 12.13
CA ASP A 383 -14.78 -7.94 12.86
C ASP A 383 -13.58 -8.09 11.90
N ASP A 384 -13.80 -8.61 10.68
CA ASP A 384 -12.77 -8.94 9.67
C ASP A 384 -12.50 -7.80 8.65
N TYR A 385 -13.17 -6.66 8.77
CA TYR A 385 -12.91 -5.46 7.99
C TYR A 385 -13.63 -4.23 8.55
N VAL A 386 -13.17 -3.03 8.20
CA VAL A 386 -13.86 -1.77 8.48
C VAL A 386 -14.70 -1.35 7.27
N VAL A 387 -15.96 -0.95 7.49
CA VAL A 387 -16.78 -0.34 6.44
C VAL A 387 -16.23 1.04 6.11
N GLY A 388 -15.92 1.26 4.83
CA GLY A 388 -15.31 2.49 4.35
C GLY A 388 -16.29 3.65 4.17
N ALA A 389 -15.90 4.59 3.32
CA ALA A 389 -16.63 5.85 3.12
C ALA A 389 -17.89 5.71 2.26
N THR A 390 -18.04 4.61 1.52
CA THR A 390 -19.19 4.33 0.64
C THR A 390 -19.94 3.07 1.11
N PRO A 391 -20.73 3.18 2.21
CA PRO A 391 -21.31 2.02 2.87
C PRO A 391 -22.59 1.49 2.21
N GLU A 392 -23.21 2.23 1.29
CA GLU A 392 -24.52 1.86 0.74
C GLU A 392 -24.68 2.22 -0.74
N PHE A 393 -25.58 1.52 -1.43
CA PHE A 393 -25.91 1.77 -2.83
C PHE A 393 -27.41 1.58 -3.08
N ALA A 394 -28.05 2.59 -3.68
CA ALA A 394 -29.50 2.60 -3.91
C ALA A 394 -29.86 2.37 -5.38
N ILE A 395 -30.89 1.56 -5.61
CA ILE A 395 -31.49 1.29 -6.92
C ILE A 395 -32.98 1.66 -6.84
N THR A 396 -33.44 2.49 -7.77
CA THR A 396 -34.87 2.79 -7.99
C THR A 396 -35.37 2.08 -9.25
N ILE A 397 -36.50 1.39 -9.13
CA ILE A 397 -37.14 0.64 -10.22
C ILE A 397 -38.31 1.49 -10.77
N GLU A 398 -38.25 1.88 -12.05
CA GLU A 398 -39.20 2.75 -12.76
C GLU A 398 -40.10 1.97 -13.77
N SER A 399 -41.25 2.50 -14.21
CA SER A 399 -42.21 1.78 -15.10
C SER A 399 -42.18 2.19 -16.60
N VAL A 400 -42.39 1.24 -17.55
CA VAL A 400 -42.12 1.39 -19.02
C VAL A 400 -43.32 1.80 -19.94
N ALA A 401 -43.09 2.51 -21.07
CA ALA A 401 -44.09 2.86 -22.13
C ALA A 401 -43.64 2.60 -23.62
N SER A 402 -44.52 2.10 -24.53
CA SER A 402 -44.23 1.41 -25.85
C SER A 402 -43.92 2.21 -27.17
N ALA A 403 -43.21 1.60 -28.18
CA ALA A 403 -42.49 2.17 -29.38
C ALA A 403 -43.05 1.99 -30.87
N GLY A 404 -42.56 2.76 -31.90
CA GLY A 404 -42.76 2.51 -33.38
C GLY A 404 -42.14 3.45 -34.49
N GLU A 405 -41.82 2.87 -35.69
CA GLU A 405 -41.41 3.37 -37.08
C GLU A 405 -39.89 3.60 -37.46
N ARG A 406 -39.44 3.12 -38.65
CA ARG A 406 -38.01 2.90 -39.03
C ARG A 406 -37.54 3.62 -40.32
N GLY A 407 -37.09 4.86 -40.20
CA GLY A 407 -36.27 5.55 -41.21
C GLY A 407 -35.50 6.64 -40.50
N GLY A 408 -34.18 6.47 -40.39
CA GLY A 408 -33.45 7.05 -39.27
C GLY A 408 -31.98 7.27 -39.51
N ASP A 409 -31.35 7.89 -38.53
CA ASP A 409 -29.92 8.07 -38.37
C ASP A 409 -29.34 6.80 -37.71
N LEU A 410 -28.32 6.19 -38.33
CA LEU A 410 -27.70 4.92 -37.93
C LEU A 410 -26.18 5.09 -37.83
N GLY A 411 -25.56 4.50 -36.80
CA GLY A 411 -24.11 4.58 -36.61
C GLY A 411 -23.28 3.89 -37.71
N ASP A 412 -21.97 4.10 -37.66
CA ASP A 412 -21.01 3.82 -38.73
C ASP A 412 -19.76 3.02 -38.28
N ALA A 413 -19.75 2.43 -37.08
CA ALA A 413 -18.66 1.58 -36.63
C ALA A 413 -18.29 0.48 -37.67
N PRO A 414 -16.99 0.10 -37.78
CA PRO A 414 -16.54 -0.90 -38.74
C PRO A 414 -17.10 -2.29 -38.41
N ALA A 415 -16.92 -3.24 -39.35
CA ALA A 415 -17.15 -4.64 -39.00
C ALA A 415 -16.20 -5.06 -37.84
N PRO A 416 -16.68 -5.86 -36.87
CA PRO A 416 -17.93 -6.63 -36.87
C PRO A 416 -19.18 -5.94 -36.28
N TYR A 417 -19.09 -4.68 -35.84
CA TYR A 417 -20.18 -3.98 -35.15
C TYR A 417 -21.44 -3.81 -36.04
N PRO A 418 -22.66 -4.02 -35.50
CA PRO A 418 -23.89 -3.94 -36.27
C PRO A 418 -24.32 -2.48 -36.49
N THR A 419 -24.30 -2.03 -37.74
CA THR A 419 -24.64 -0.66 -38.16
C THR A 419 -25.69 -0.63 -39.26
N THR A 420 -25.81 -1.71 -40.04
CA THR A 420 -26.83 -1.79 -41.10
C THR A 420 -28.15 -2.34 -40.59
N LEU A 421 -29.25 -1.99 -41.29
CA LEU A 421 -30.59 -2.50 -41.03
C LEU A 421 -30.69 -4.03 -41.16
N GLU A 422 -29.89 -4.66 -42.02
CA GLU A 422 -29.82 -6.13 -42.16
C GLU A 422 -29.20 -6.79 -40.92
N GLN A 423 -28.24 -6.11 -40.29
CA GLN A 423 -27.61 -6.52 -39.04
C GLN A 423 -28.40 -6.11 -37.79
N GLN A 424 -29.58 -5.49 -37.98
CA GLN A 424 -30.37 -4.89 -36.89
C GLN A 424 -29.61 -3.83 -36.08
N GLY A 425 -28.71 -3.08 -36.75
CA GLY A 425 -27.97 -1.99 -36.14
C GLY A 425 -28.87 -0.92 -35.50
N ALA A 426 -28.28 -0.17 -34.57
CA ALA A 426 -28.96 0.94 -33.93
C ALA A 426 -29.41 1.96 -34.97
N GLY A 427 -30.61 2.51 -34.79
CA GLY A 427 -31.07 3.59 -35.64
C GLY A 427 -32.21 4.38 -35.03
N HIS A 428 -32.32 5.65 -35.33
CA HIS A 428 -33.29 6.56 -34.72
C HIS A 428 -34.03 7.34 -35.78
N GLN A 429 -35.36 7.48 -35.70
CA GLN A 429 -36.00 8.41 -36.62
C GLN A 429 -35.39 9.81 -36.50
N THR A 430 -35.19 10.49 -37.62
CA THR A 430 -34.51 11.79 -37.68
C THR A 430 -35.38 12.97 -37.19
N ILE A 431 -35.97 12.82 -36.01
CA ILE A 431 -36.73 13.81 -35.23
C ILE A 431 -36.23 13.78 -33.77
N GLY A 432 -36.59 14.75 -32.93
CA GLY A 432 -36.22 14.72 -31.50
C GLY A 432 -34.77 15.13 -31.16
N PRO A 433 -34.25 14.75 -29.99
CA PRO A 433 -32.91 15.08 -29.47
C PRO A 433 -31.76 14.72 -30.41
N ARG A 434 -30.63 15.41 -30.33
CA ARG A 434 -29.49 15.22 -31.23
C ARG A 434 -28.16 15.49 -30.52
N LEU A 435 -27.08 14.88 -30.98
CA LEU A 435 -25.72 15.15 -30.57
C LEU A 435 -25.14 16.25 -31.47
N GLY A 436 -24.55 17.27 -30.85
CA GLY A 436 -23.95 18.42 -31.53
C GLY A 436 -24.84 19.15 -32.55
N ALA A 437 -24.19 19.77 -33.53
CA ALA A 437 -24.80 20.78 -34.38
C ALA A 437 -25.59 20.15 -35.53
N THR A 438 -25.16 19.00 -36.01
CA THR A 438 -25.72 18.33 -37.17
C THR A 438 -26.40 17.01 -36.82
N ARG A 439 -27.06 16.41 -37.81
CA ARG A 439 -27.54 15.04 -37.76
C ARG A 439 -27.44 14.45 -39.14
N SER A 440 -26.97 13.23 -39.23
CA SER A 440 -26.91 12.52 -40.49
C SER A 440 -28.29 11.94 -40.86
N ARG A 441 -28.43 11.45 -42.09
CA ARG A 441 -29.66 10.77 -42.50
C ARG A 441 -29.32 9.82 -43.62
N GLU A 442 -29.16 8.56 -43.27
CA GLU A 442 -29.02 7.49 -44.23
C GLU A 442 -30.29 6.64 -44.37
N SER A 443 -30.34 5.93 -45.49
CA SER A 443 -31.29 4.84 -45.65
C SER A 443 -30.80 3.55 -44.97
N ASN A 444 -29.51 3.49 -44.58
CA ASN A 444 -28.80 2.35 -44.02
C ASN A 444 -27.39 2.78 -43.57
N GLY A 445 -26.83 2.24 -42.49
CA GLY A 445 -25.50 2.61 -41.98
C GLY A 445 -24.37 2.48 -43.01
N VAL A 446 -23.36 3.35 -42.90
CA VAL A 446 -22.22 3.45 -43.82
C VAL A 446 -20.90 3.24 -43.07
N PRO A 447 -20.48 1.98 -42.81
CA PRO A 447 -19.35 1.70 -41.95
C PRO A 447 -18.03 2.32 -42.41
N SER A 448 -17.25 2.84 -41.47
CA SER A 448 -15.92 3.41 -41.70
C SER A 448 -14.88 2.78 -40.78
N ALA A 449 -13.59 2.87 -41.12
CA ALA A 449 -12.54 2.26 -40.30
C ALA A 449 -12.27 3.02 -39.00
N ALA A 450 -12.66 4.30 -38.94
CA ALA A 450 -12.41 5.18 -37.81
C ALA A 450 -13.69 5.61 -37.07
N ALA A 451 -14.86 5.12 -37.51
CA ALA A 451 -16.16 5.66 -37.09
C ALA A 451 -16.22 7.19 -37.31
N ASP A 452 -16.04 7.61 -38.57
CA ASP A 452 -15.93 9.00 -39.02
C ASP A 452 -16.63 9.29 -40.37
N ALA A 453 -17.51 8.40 -40.86
CA ALA A 453 -18.15 8.53 -42.18
C ALA A 453 -19.46 9.33 -42.17
N ASP A 454 -20.18 9.35 -41.05
CA ASP A 454 -21.19 10.33 -40.71
C ASP A 454 -20.55 11.52 -39.95
N LEU A 455 -21.36 12.51 -39.56
CA LEU A 455 -20.84 13.72 -38.93
C LEU A 455 -20.80 13.49 -37.42
N ASP A 456 -19.79 12.77 -36.93
CA ASP A 456 -19.63 12.48 -35.50
C ASP A 456 -19.27 13.75 -34.74
N ASP A 457 -20.30 14.42 -34.25
CA ASP A 457 -20.20 15.71 -33.63
C ASP A 457 -21.07 15.75 -32.39
N GLY A 458 -20.48 15.61 -31.22
CA GLY A 458 -21.25 15.79 -29.99
C GLY A 458 -20.72 15.06 -28.80
N ALA A 459 -19.98 13.96 -28.97
CA ALA A 459 -19.30 13.29 -27.86
C ALA A 459 -17.78 13.48 -27.93
N ALA A 460 -17.14 13.63 -26.77
CA ALA A 460 -15.68 13.60 -26.66
C ALA A 460 -15.26 12.88 -25.39
N PHE A 461 -14.47 11.81 -25.54
CA PHE A 461 -13.96 11.00 -24.45
C PHE A 461 -12.67 11.61 -23.87
N GLY A 462 -12.57 11.61 -22.55
CA GLY A 462 -11.37 11.95 -21.78
C GLY A 462 -10.39 10.78 -21.76
N ALA A 463 -9.58 10.69 -20.69
CA ALA A 463 -8.73 9.53 -20.47
C ALA A 463 -9.60 8.29 -20.22
N VAL A 464 -9.27 7.18 -20.88
CA VAL A 464 -9.91 5.88 -20.73
C VAL A 464 -8.79 4.88 -20.51
N GLY A 465 -8.57 4.43 -19.27
CA GLY A 465 -7.52 3.49 -18.88
C GLY A 465 -8.11 2.20 -18.32
N VAL A 466 -7.45 1.05 -18.46
CA VAL A 466 -7.94 -0.22 -17.89
C VAL A 466 -8.13 -0.08 -16.37
N GLY A 467 -9.33 -0.35 -15.86
CA GLY A 467 -9.63 -0.20 -14.43
C GLY A 467 -9.82 1.25 -13.96
N LEU A 468 -9.81 2.24 -14.86
CA LEU A 468 -10.00 3.65 -14.51
C LEU A 468 -11.45 3.93 -14.12
N LEU A 469 -11.66 4.36 -12.88
CA LEU A 469 -12.96 4.81 -12.39
C LEU A 469 -13.26 6.25 -12.81
N ALA A 470 -14.53 6.56 -12.99
CA ALA A 470 -15.04 7.88 -13.34
C ALA A 470 -14.34 8.53 -14.55
N ALA A 471 -13.95 7.74 -15.55
CA ALA A 471 -13.49 8.22 -16.83
C ALA A 471 -14.49 9.22 -17.40
N THR A 472 -14.03 10.44 -17.68
CA THR A 472 -14.94 11.52 -18.10
C THR A 472 -15.14 11.54 -19.59
N TRP A 473 -16.32 11.95 -20.02
CA TRP A 473 -16.63 12.29 -21.40
C TRP A 473 -17.63 13.43 -21.44
N SER A 474 -17.66 14.15 -22.55
CA SER A 474 -18.59 15.26 -22.73
C SER A 474 -19.57 14.97 -23.85
N ILE A 475 -20.82 15.41 -23.67
CA ILE A 475 -21.93 15.30 -24.61
C ILE A 475 -22.52 16.68 -24.87
N ASP A 476 -22.50 17.16 -26.10
CA ASP A 476 -23.23 18.35 -26.53
C ASP A 476 -24.66 17.98 -26.95
N LEU A 477 -25.60 18.03 -26.01
CA LEU A 477 -27.00 17.72 -26.26
C LEU A 477 -27.71 18.91 -26.93
N GLN A 478 -28.34 18.66 -28.07
CA GLN A 478 -29.04 19.66 -28.85
C GLN A 478 -30.47 19.20 -29.20
N ASN A 479 -31.34 20.15 -29.59
CA ASN A 479 -32.72 19.89 -30.00
C ASN A 479 -33.62 19.12 -29.01
N ALA A 480 -33.28 19.17 -27.73
CA ALA A 480 -33.97 18.47 -26.64
C ALA A 480 -34.61 19.47 -25.67
N PRO A 481 -35.66 20.23 -26.06
CA PRO A 481 -36.21 21.31 -25.23
C PRO A 481 -36.86 20.83 -23.93
N GLN A 482 -37.12 19.52 -23.80
CA GLN A 482 -37.62 18.89 -22.58
C GLN A 482 -36.53 18.12 -21.84
N GLY A 483 -35.34 17.98 -22.43
CA GLY A 483 -34.32 16.99 -22.05
C GLY A 483 -34.36 15.75 -22.96
N ALA A 484 -33.40 14.85 -22.76
CA ALA A 484 -33.25 13.61 -23.51
C ALA A 484 -32.46 12.58 -22.72
N TRP A 485 -32.69 11.30 -22.98
CA TRP A 485 -31.89 10.20 -22.49
C TRP A 485 -30.68 9.94 -23.40
N VAL A 486 -29.58 9.53 -22.80
CA VAL A 486 -28.37 9.03 -23.45
C VAL A 486 -28.14 7.58 -23.04
N ASP A 487 -28.13 6.68 -24.01
CA ASP A 487 -27.73 5.28 -23.87
C ASP A 487 -26.41 5.06 -24.62
N ALA A 488 -25.34 4.64 -23.94
CA ALA A 488 -24.03 4.51 -24.58
C ALA A 488 -23.24 3.27 -24.13
N TRP A 489 -22.35 2.77 -25.00
CA TRP A 489 -21.52 1.59 -24.79
C TRP A 489 -20.09 1.77 -25.30
N ILE A 490 -19.14 1.01 -24.75
CA ILE A 490 -17.76 0.82 -25.23
C ILE A 490 -17.45 -0.68 -25.23
N ASP A 491 -16.92 -1.23 -26.33
CA ASP A 491 -16.42 -2.62 -26.37
C ASP A 491 -15.07 -2.70 -25.64
N PHE A 492 -15.10 -2.88 -24.32
CA PHE A 492 -13.90 -2.92 -23.48
C PHE A 492 -13.08 -4.19 -23.66
N ASN A 493 -13.71 -5.34 -23.91
CA ASN A 493 -13.02 -6.62 -24.06
C ASN A 493 -12.52 -6.89 -25.50
N ARG A 494 -12.87 -6.01 -26.44
CA ARG A 494 -12.48 -6.01 -27.85
C ARG A 494 -12.91 -7.28 -28.60
N ASP A 495 -14.04 -7.86 -28.22
CA ASP A 495 -14.59 -9.05 -28.87
C ASP A 495 -15.38 -8.74 -30.16
N GLY A 496 -15.62 -7.44 -30.44
CA GLY A 496 -16.32 -6.95 -31.60
C GLY A 496 -17.84 -6.81 -31.40
N THR A 497 -18.30 -6.73 -30.16
CA THR A 497 -19.72 -6.53 -29.81
C THR A 497 -19.87 -5.50 -28.68
N TRP A 498 -21.10 -5.00 -28.48
CA TRP A 498 -21.47 -4.15 -27.32
C TRP A 498 -22.45 -4.90 -26.39
N GLY A 499 -22.38 -6.22 -26.39
CA GLY A 499 -23.35 -7.11 -25.75
C GLY A 499 -22.91 -7.65 -24.38
N GLY A 500 -21.71 -7.30 -23.91
CA GLY A 500 -21.21 -7.64 -22.58
C GLY A 500 -21.90 -6.84 -21.48
N SER A 501 -21.95 -7.41 -20.27
CA SER A 501 -22.52 -6.76 -19.07
C SER A 501 -21.81 -5.45 -18.74
N ASP A 502 -20.49 -5.39 -18.96
CA ASP A 502 -19.63 -4.31 -18.49
C ASP A 502 -19.40 -3.24 -19.58
N GLU A 503 -20.12 -3.33 -20.71
CA GLU A 503 -19.87 -2.51 -21.90
C GLU A 503 -20.78 -1.28 -21.97
N ARG A 504 -21.80 -1.15 -21.13
CA ARG A 504 -22.69 0.03 -21.10
C ARG A 504 -22.12 1.12 -20.19
N ILE A 505 -21.90 2.30 -20.75
CA ILE A 505 -21.29 3.45 -20.06
C ILE A 505 -22.28 4.59 -19.74
N ALA A 506 -23.49 4.57 -20.31
CA ALA A 506 -24.54 5.50 -19.92
C ALA A 506 -25.95 4.97 -20.18
N ALA A 507 -26.85 5.42 -19.32
CA ALA A 507 -28.30 5.30 -19.37
C ALA A 507 -28.90 6.52 -18.66
N THR A 508 -28.56 7.72 -19.13
CA THR A 508 -28.64 8.95 -18.33
C THR A 508 -29.59 9.98 -18.94
N TYR A 509 -30.50 10.53 -18.13
CA TYR A 509 -31.36 11.63 -18.55
C TYR A 509 -30.67 12.99 -18.39
N LEU A 510 -30.59 13.74 -19.49
CA LEU A 510 -30.06 15.10 -19.56
C LEU A 510 -31.21 16.10 -19.69
N PRO A 511 -31.52 16.90 -18.66
CA PRO A 511 -32.77 17.67 -18.61
C PRO A 511 -32.79 18.94 -19.47
N ASN A 512 -31.66 19.32 -20.08
CA ASN A 512 -31.55 20.55 -20.88
C ASN A 512 -30.52 20.41 -21.98
N VAL A 513 -30.65 21.23 -23.02
CA VAL A 513 -29.66 21.32 -24.11
C VAL A 513 -28.39 22.02 -23.63
N GLY A 514 -27.23 21.59 -24.15
CA GLY A 514 -25.91 22.10 -23.83
C GLY A 514 -24.89 20.98 -23.68
N VAL A 515 -23.65 21.36 -23.37
CA VAL A 515 -22.58 20.41 -23.08
C VAL A 515 -22.72 19.90 -21.65
N HIS A 516 -22.82 18.59 -21.51
CA HIS A 516 -22.82 17.84 -20.26
C HIS A 516 -21.53 17.06 -20.14
N VAL A 517 -20.97 16.97 -18.95
CA VAL A 517 -19.84 16.08 -18.67
C VAL A 517 -20.40 14.93 -17.85
N LEU A 518 -20.19 13.72 -18.34
CA LEU A 518 -20.61 12.47 -17.72
C LEU A 518 -19.35 11.67 -17.38
N SER A 519 -19.51 10.71 -16.48
CA SER A 519 -18.46 9.79 -16.08
C SER A 519 -18.93 8.35 -16.29
N PHE A 520 -17.99 7.45 -16.50
CA PHE A 520 -18.21 6.01 -16.55
C PHE A 520 -16.97 5.28 -16.02
N ASP A 521 -17.13 4.06 -15.54
CA ASP A 521 -16.01 3.24 -15.10
C ASP A 521 -15.51 2.38 -16.25
N VAL A 522 -14.20 2.17 -16.31
CA VAL A 522 -13.56 1.28 -17.26
C VAL A 522 -13.28 -0.05 -16.56
N PRO A 523 -13.82 -1.18 -17.05
CA PRO A 523 -13.64 -2.46 -16.39
C PRO A 523 -12.15 -2.84 -16.23
N PRO A 524 -11.75 -3.45 -15.10
CA PRO A 524 -10.39 -3.99 -14.93
C PRO A 524 -10.04 -5.08 -15.94
N THR A 525 -11.05 -5.71 -16.53
CA THR A 525 -10.93 -6.72 -17.60
C THR A 525 -10.75 -6.11 -19.00
N ALA A 526 -10.80 -4.77 -19.12
CA ALA A 526 -10.67 -4.09 -20.41
C ALA A 526 -9.33 -4.39 -21.08
N LEU A 527 -9.36 -4.60 -22.39
CA LEU A 527 -8.16 -4.80 -23.19
C LEU A 527 -7.70 -3.46 -23.76
N SER A 528 -6.49 -3.02 -23.35
CA SER A 528 -5.84 -1.84 -23.92
C SER A 528 -5.74 -1.88 -25.47
N GLY A 529 -5.78 -0.70 -26.09
CA GLY A 529 -5.80 -0.51 -27.54
C GLY A 529 -7.05 0.22 -28.04
N THR A 530 -7.17 0.38 -29.36
CA THR A 530 -8.34 1.03 -29.98
C THR A 530 -9.53 0.07 -30.06
N THR A 531 -10.68 0.56 -29.63
CA THR A 531 -12.01 -0.06 -29.72
C THR A 531 -13.05 0.96 -30.18
N PHE A 532 -14.35 0.59 -30.17
CA PHE A 532 -15.43 1.45 -30.62
C PHE A 532 -16.51 1.64 -29.54
N ALA A 533 -17.00 2.87 -29.45
CA ALA A 533 -18.13 3.26 -28.64
C ALA A 533 -19.37 3.50 -29.52
N ARG A 534 -20.54 3.37 -28.91
CA ARG A 534 -21.83 3.76 -29.50
C ARG A 534 -22.56 4.68 -28.53
N VAL A 535 -23.09 5.79 -29.02
CA VAL A 535 -23.88 6.74 -28.25
C VAL A 535 -25.22 6.92 -28.92
N ARG A 536 -26.30 6.73 -28.17
CA ARG A 536 -27.68 6.89 -28.63
C ARG A 536 -28.36 7.93 -27.77
N VAL A 537 -28.95 8.94 -28.39
CA VAL A 537 -29.77 9.94 -27.68
C VAL A 537 -31.22 9.81 -28.11
N SER A 538 -32.18 9.82 -27.18
CA SER A 538 -33.62 9.77 -27.53
C SER A 538 -34.49 10.46 -26.48
N SER A 539 -35.78 10.66 -26.78
CA SER A 539 -36.72 11.16 -25.78
C SER A 539 -37.14 10.11 -24.75
N ALA A 540 -36.96 8.82 -25.06
CA ALA A 540 -37.51 7.71 -24.28
C ALA A 540 -36.47 7.01 -23.39
N GLY A 541 -35.20 6.91 -23.82
CA GLY A 541 -34.19 6.12 -23.10
C GLY A 541 -34.41 4.61 -23.25
N GLY A 542 -33.73 3.83 -22.40
CA GLY A 542 -33.91 2.37 -22.33
C GLY A 542 -33.46 1.61 -23.59
N LEU A 543 -32.64 2.23 -24.43
CA LEU A 543 -32.27 1.61 -25.71
C LEU A 543 -31.13 0.61 -25.53
N GLY A 544 -31.18 -0.52 -26.26
CA GLY A 544 -30.05 -1.44 -26.37
C GLY A 544 -29.00 -0.96 -27.39
N PRO A 545 -27.87 -1.68 -27.59
CA PRO A 545 -26.84 -1.31 -28.57
C PRO A 545 -27.29 -1.48 -30.03
N GLY A 546 -28.45 -2.12 -30.27
CA GLY A 546 -29.07 -2.28 -31.58
C GLY A 546 -30.56 -1.90 -31.57
N GLY A 547 -31.23 -2.06 -32.71
CA GLY A 547 -32.67 -1.80 -32.82
C GLY A 547 -33.04 -0.32 -33.01
N ILE A 548 -34.31 -0.08 -33.32
CA ILE A 548 -34.76 1.23 -33.80
C ILE A 548 -35.56 2.00 -32.75
N ALA A 549 -35.17 3.25 -32.51
CA ALA A 549 -35.87 4.20 -31.66
C ALA A 549 -36.81 5.13 -32.47
N GLY A 550 -37.88 5.59 -31.81
CA GLY A 550 -38.91 6.45 -32.39
C GLY A 550 -38.48 7.89 -32.67
N ASP A 551 -37.38 8.34 -32.04
CA ASP A 551 -36.75 9.64 -32.25
C ASP A 551 -35.30 9.62 -31.76
N GLY A 552 -34.51 10.62 -32.13
CA GLY A 552 -33.15 10.81 -31.64
C GLY A 552 -32.04 10.63 -32.68
N GLU A 553 -30.85 10.27 -32.22
CA GLU A 553 -29.62 10.12 -33.01
C GLU A 553 -28.72 9.00 -32.45
N VAL A 554 -27.92 8.39 -33.32
CA VAL A 554 -26.89 7.38 -33.05
C VAL A 554 -25.57 7.87 -33.63
N GLU A 555 -24.53 7.89 -32.82
CA GLU A 555 -23.16 8.14 -33.26
C GLU A 555 -22.24 7.05 -32.74
N ASP A 556 -21.26 6.64 -33.55
CA ASP A 556 -20.24 5.68 -33.16
C ASP A 556 -18.87 6.40 -33.09
N TYR A 557 -17.97 5.95 -32.22
CA TYR A 557 -16.69 6.64 -32.00
C TYR A 557 -15.54 5.64 -31.86
N ALA A 558 -14.38 5.92 -32.47
CA ALA A 558 -13.16 5.22 -32.09
C ALA A 558 -12.64 5.72 -30.74
N VAL A 559 -12.45 4.80 -29.80
CA VAL A 559 -11.96 5.08 -28.43
C VAL A 559 -10.63 4.35 -28.21
N ALA A 560 -9.65 5.03 -27.62
CA ALA A 560 -8.40 4.41 -27.22
C ALA A 560 -8.44 4.09 -25.72
N ILE A 561 -8.30 2.80 -25.38
CA ILE A 561 -8.13 2.34 -24.00
C ILE A 561 -6.62 2.26 -23.71
N HIS A 562 -6.17 2.99 -22.71
CA HIS A 562 -4.82 3.00 -22.19
C HIS A 562 -4.62 1.85 -21.18
N PRO A 563 -3.39 1.34 -20.96
CA PRO A 563 -3.10 0.40 -19.85
C PRO A 563 -3.52 1.00 -18.48
N PRO A 564 -3.60 0.20 -17.40
CA PRO A 564 -4.00 0.72 -16.09
C PRO A 564 -3.10 1.90 -15.70
N ASP A 565 -3.72 3.05 -15.44
CA ASP A 565 -3.07 4.17 -14.76
C ASP A 565 -3.20 3.95 -13.25
N ALA A 566 -2.17 4.35 -12.49
CA ALA A 566 -1.85 3.95 -11.13
C ALA A 566 -2.97 4.07 -10.08
N GLY A 567 -2.87 3.21 -9.06
CA GLY A 567 -3.94 2.76 -8.20
C GLY A 567 -4.68 3.85 -7.41
N ASP A 568 -5.98 3.66 -7.26
CA ASP A 568 -6.81 4.35 -6.27
C ASP A 568 -6.53 3.76 -4.86
N ALA A 569 -5.33 4.00 -4.32
CA ALA A 569 -4.96 3.66 -2.93
C ALA A 569 -5.26 4.83 -1.97
N LEU A 570 -6.18 4.59 -1.05
CA LEU A 570 -6.43 5.34 0.21
C LEU A 570 -7.33 4.39 1.02
N LEU A 571 -7.10 4.01 2.28
CA LEU A 571 -6.26 4.47 3.39
C LEU A 571 -5.81 3.20 4.16
N ILE A 572 -4.68 3.22 4.88
CA ILE A 572 -4.65 2.60 6.21
C ILE A 572 -5.60 3.48 7.04
N PRO A 573 -6.81 3.02 7.43
CA PRO A 573 -7.54 3.69 8.48
C PRO A 573 -6.72 3.48 9.76
N VAL A 574 -5.75 4.36 9.99
CA VAL A 574 -4.97 4.36 11.21
C VAL A 574 -5.93 4.58 12.36
N THR A 575 -6.35 3.51 13.02
CA THR A 575 -6.79 3.63 14.39
C THR A 575 -5.50 3.74 15.18
N SER A 576 -5.04 4.98 15.40
CA SER A 576 -3.86 5.19 16.23
C SER A 576 -4.28 4.82 17.65
N THR A 577 -3.94 3.63 18.09
CA THR A 577 -4.14 3.29 19.49
C THR A 577 -2.96 3.82 20.27
N VAL A 578 -3.28 4.73 21.18
CA VAL A 578 -2.32 5.52 21.94
C VAL A 578 -2.28 4.97 23.34
N TRP A 579 -1.19 4.28 23.69
CA TRP A 579 -0.92 3.99 25.08
C TRP A 579 -0.17 5.17 25.72
N GLN A 580 -0.69 5.72 26.84
CA GLN A 580 -0.06 6.83 27.55
C GLN A 580 -0.17 6.65 29.07
N ASP A 581 0.96 6.42 29.75
CA ASP A 581 1.07 6.62 31.20
C ASP A 581 1.49 8.07 31.51
N VAL A 582 0.55 8.86 32.04
CA VAL A 582 0.72 10.31 32.30
C VAL A 582 1.80 10.58 33.37
N ASP A 583 2.17 9.58 34.17
CA ASP A 583 3.12 9.72 35.28
C ASP A 583 4.48 9.04 35.02
N ARG A 584 4.67 8.32 33.90
CA ARG A 584 5.89 7.55 33.60
C ARG A 584 6.27 7.58 32.11
N TYR A 585 7.34 8.32 31.82
CA TYR A 585 7.96 8.45 30.48
C TYR A 585 8.78 7.20 30.13
N GLY A 586 8.82 6.71 28.88
CA GLY A 586 9.58 5.50 28.48
C GLY A 586 9.99 5.37 27.01
N SER A 587 10.75 4.31 26.68
CA SER A 587 11.23 3.92 25.34
C SER A 587 10.72 2.52 25.02
N LEU A 588 10.06 2.34 23.87
CA LEU A 588 9.72 1.01 23.32
C LEU A 588 10.99 0.18 23.16
N LYS A 589 10.91 -1.11 23.51
CA LYS A 589 12.02 -2.06 23.44
C LYS A 589 11.72 -3.30 22.61
N ALA A 590 10.53 -3.84 22.76
CA ALA A 590 10.11 -5.04 22.05
C ALA A 590 8.58 -5.08 21.93
N VAL A 591 8.13 -5.98 21.06
CA VAL A 591 6.73 -6.32 20.81
C VAL A 591 6.61 -7.85 20.80
N GLY A 592 5.48 -8.38 21.27
CA GLY A 592 5.11 -9.79 21.16
C GLY A 592 3.86 -10.10 21.99
N ASP A 593 3.10 -11.13 21.64
CA ASP A 593 1.97 -11.64 22.44
C ASP A 593 2.47 -12.29 23.75
N LEU A 594 2.38 -11.56 24.86
CA LEU A 594 2.96 -11.97 26.16
C LEU A 594 1.96 -12.68 27.07
N ASP A 595 0.71 -12.88 26.68
CA ASP A 595 -0.22 -13.71 27.46
C ASP A 595 -0.99 -14.77 26.67
N GLY A 596 -0.62 -14.93 25.39
CA GLY A 596 -1.05 -16.01 24.51
C GLY A 596 -2.48 -15.85 24.02
N ASP A 597 -3.03 -14.63 24.07
CA ASP A 597 -4.40 -14.33 23.64
C ASP A 597 -4.52 -14.01 22.14
N GLY A 598 -3.37 -13.89 21.45
CA GLY A 598 -3.25 -13.62 20.03
C GLY A 598 -2.99 -12.16 19.70
N ASP A 599 -3.09 -11.26 20.67
CA ASP A 599 -2.87 -9.82 20.48
C ASP A 599 -1.41 -9.45 20.83
N VAL A 600 -0.68 -8.74 19.95
CA VAL A 600 0.71 -8.36 20.27
C VAL A 600 0.75 -7.25 21.31
N ASP A 601 1.57 -7.48 22.33
CA ASP A 601 1.82 -6.55 23.42
C ASP A 601 3.07 -5.69 23.20
N PHE A 602 3.19 -4.60 23.97
CA PHE A 602 4.37 -3.75 23.97
C PHE A 602 5.19 -3.84 25.25
N LEU A 603 6.52 -3.83 25.11
CA LEU A 603 7.47 -3.68 26.22
C LEU A 603 8.14 -2.32 26.18
N GLN A 604 8.02 -1.58 27.28
CA GLN A 604 8.56 -0.22 27.41
C GLN A 604 9.45 -0.07 28.65
N THR A 605 10.59 0.62 28.51
CA THR A 605 11.46 0.98 29.64
C THR A 605 11.30 2.45 30.02
N PRO A 606 11.04 2.80 31.28
CA PRO A 606 10.86 4.20 31.66
C PRO A 606 12.17 5.01 31.67
N LEU A 607 12.13 6.27 31.20
CA LEU A 607 13.23 7.24 31.15
C LEU A 607 13.63 7.78 32.53
N GLN A 608 12.74 7.69 33.53
CA GLN A 608 13.07 7.93 34.93
C GLN A 608 13.15 6.59 35.68
N ALA A 609 13.79 6.56 36.85
CA ALA A 609 13.91 5.33 37.64
C ALA A 609 12.53 4.67 37.84
N GLY A 610 12.30 3.55 37.16
CA GLY A 610 11.04 2.82 37.12
C GLY A 610 11.25 1.37 36.66
N ALA A 611 10.21 0.55 36.79
CA ALA A 611 10.24 -0.85 36.35
C ALA A 611 10.01 -0.96 34.84
N LEU A 612 10.46 -2.05 34.23
CA LEU A 612 10.02 -2.43 32.89
C LEU A 612 8.49 -2.55 32.89
N GLN A 613 7.86 -2.04 31.83
CA GLN A 613 6.42 -2.03 31.70
C GLN A 613 6.01 -2.94 30.55
N TRP A 614 5.11 -3.85 30.87
CA TRP A 614 4.34 -4.59 29.89
C TRP A 614 3.04 -3.81 29.66
N ILE A 615 2.76 -3.52 28.40
CA ILE A 615 1.56 -2.86 27.95
C ILE A 615 0.77 -3.95 27.22
N GLU A 616 -0.13 -4.57 27.98
CA GLU A 616 -1.02 -5.63 27.50
C GLU A 616 -2.02 -5.05 26.53
N ASN A 617 -2.10 -5.61 25.33
CA ASN A 617 -3.17 -5.46 24.37
C ASN A 617 -4.30 -6.40 24.82
N LEU A 618 -5.49 -5.86 25.06
CA LEU A 618 -6.67 -6.61 25.47
C LEU A 618 -7.60 -6.88 24.27
N GLY A 619 -7.08 -6.72 23.06
CA GLY A 619 -7.80 -6.70 21.79
C GLY A 619 -8.54 -5.39 21.51
N ASP A 620 -9.00 -5.24 20.27
CA ASP A 620 -9.82 -4.12 19.78
C ASP A 620 -9.24 -2.72 20.11
N GLY A 621 -7.91 -2.58 20.11
CA GLY A 621 -7.23 -1.33 20.45
C GLY A 621 -7.39 -0.91 21.92
N VAL A 622 -7.57 -1.86 22.84
CA VAL A 622 -7.68 -1.58 24.28
C VAL A 622 -6.40 -2.00 24.99
N PHE A 623 -5.66 -1.06 25.60
CA PHE A 623 -4.41 -1.37 26.29
C PHE A 623 -4.47 -1.21 27.81
N ALA A 624 -3.78 -2.09 28.53
CA ALA A 624 -3.58 -2.03 29.97
C ALA A 624 -2.09 -2.05 30.35
N GLY A 625 -1.64 -1.04 31.09
CA GLY A 625 -0.28 -1.02 31.64
C GLY A 625 -0.14 -1.94 32.85
N ARG A 626 0.77 -2.92 32.76
CA ARG A 626 1.19 -3.81 33.85
C ARG A 626 2.64 -3.54 34.22
N ASP A 627 2.85 -3.18 35.48
CA ASP A 627 4.20 -3.07 36.04
C ASP A 627 4.77 -4.48 36.26
N LEU A 628 5.76 -4.87 35.46
CA LEU A 628 6.61 -6.02 35.76
C LEU A 628 7.49 -5.65 36.96
N THR A 629 6.91 -5.79 38.15
CA THR A 629 7.50 -5.35 39.43
C THR A 629 8.61 -6.34 39.80
N ILE A 630 9.89 -5.97 39.99
CA ILE A 630 10.47 -5.44 41.26
C ILE A 630 11.81 -4.71 40.99
N GLY A 631 12.01 -3.48 41.52
CA GLY A 631 13.11 -3.24 42.50
C GLY A 631 14.08 -2.07 42.26
N LEU A 632 13.58 -0.82 42.28
CA LEU A 632 14.29 0.44 42.53
C LEU A 632 15.72 0.65 41.92
N ALA A 633 15.72 1.54 40.92
CA ALA A 633 16.81 2.41 40.45
C ALA A 633 17.76 1.84 39.38
N THR A 634 17.29 1.69 38.14
CA THR A 634 17.48 2.59 36.98
C THR A 634 16.72 2.02 35.78
N ALA A 635 16.48 2.82 34.74
CA ALA A 635 16.00 2.35 33.45
C ALA A 635 16.78 1.09 32.99
N SER A 636 16.06 0.05 32.60
CA SER A 636 16.61 -1.01 31.77
C SER A 636 16.96 -0.42 30.41
N ALA A 637 18.13 -0.75 29.87
CA ALA A 637 18.59 -0.17 28.60
C ALA A 637 18.06 -0.97 27.40
N ALA A 638 17.86 -2.28 27.57
CA ALA A 638 17.27 -3.19 26.60
C ALA A 638 16.24 -4.12 27.26
N ALA A 639 15.25 -4.55 26.49
CA ALA A 639 14.32 -5.62 26.83
C ALA A 639 13.89 -6.33 25.53
N LYS A 640 13.55 -7.63 25.62
CA LYS A 640 13.11 -8.48 24.50
C LYS A 640 11.95 -9.36 24.93
N ALA A 641 11.00 -9.60 24.02
CA ALA A 641 9.92 -10.58 24.15
C ALA A 641 10.29 -11.79 23.29
N VAL A 642 10.34 -12.99 23.87
CA VAL A 642 10.82 -14.20 23.19
C VAL A 642 10.47 -15.47 24.00
N ASP A 643 10.11 -16.58 23.37
CA ASP A 643 9.79 -17.88 24.04
C ASP A 643 11.07 -18.57 24.57
N TYR A 644 11.56 -18.16 25.74
CA TYR A 644 12.92 -18.47 26.17
C TYR A 644 13.11 -19.93 26.62
N ASP A 645 12.08 -20.55 27.20
CA ASP A 645 12.16 -21.95 27.66
C ASP A 645 11.44 -22.95 26.74
N GLY A 646 11.00 -22.50 25.56
CA GLY A 646 10.48 -23.34 24.48
C GLY A 646 9.13 -23.96 24.80
N ASP A 647 8.37 -23.37 25.73
CA ASP A 647 7.05 -23.85 26.12
C ASP A 647 5.90 -23.30 25.25
N GLY A 648 6.23 -22.36 24.36
CA GLY A 648 5.34 -21.75 23.39
C GLY A 648 4.79 -20.39 23.82
N ASP A 649 5.12 -19.93 25.02
CA ASP A 649 4.66 -18.65 25.56
C ASP A 649 5.81 -17.62 25.52
N LEU A 650 5.58 -16.40 25.02
CA LEU A 650 6.65 -15.39 25.01
C LEU A 650 7.01 -14.95 26.44
N ASP A 651 8.30 -15.03 26.74
CA ASP A 651 8.92 -14.52 27.96
C ASP A 651 9.47 -13.12 27.79
N VAL A 652 9.82 -12.47 28.90
CA VAL A 652 10.47 -11.16 28.88
C VAL A 652 11.88 -11.23 29.42
N LEU A 653 12.86 -10.79 28.62
CA LEU A 653 14.23 -10.61 29.07
C LEU A 653 14.57 -9.13 29.16
N ALA A 654 15.38 -8.73 30.15
CA ALA A 654 15.71 -7.32 30.35
C ALA A 654 17.09 -7.09 30.98
N SER A 655 17.81 -6.08 30.48
CA SER A 655 19.06 -5.61 31.08
C SER A 655 18.77 -4.70 32.26
N GLN A 656 19.40 -4.90 33.41
CA GLN A 656 19.29 -4.02 34.58
C GLN A 656 20.65 -3.37 34.86
N GLN A 657 20.97 -2.32 34.09
CA GLN A 657 22.30 -1.69 34.08
C GLN A 657 22.82 -1.35 35.48
N ALA A 658 22.08 -0.62 36.32
CA ALA A 658 22.58 -0.26 37.65
C ALA A 658 22.65 -1.44 38.64
N LEU A 659 21.90 -2.51 38.39
CA LEU A 659 21.93 -3.73 39.20
C LEU A 659 22.92 -4.76 38.67
N SER A 660 23.56 -4.49 37.54
CA SER A 660 24.58 -5.35 36.96
C SER A 660 24.07 -6.79 36.74
N ARG A 661 22.90 -6.92 36.11
CA ARG A 661 22.32 -8.22 35.76
C ARG A 661 21.40 -8.17 34.54
N ILE A 662 21.23 -9.31 33.87
CA ILE A 662 20.15 -9.59 32.92
C ILE A 662 19.16 -10.52 33.63
N VAL A 663 17.88 -10.23 33.44
CA VAL A 663 16.77 -10.90 34.13
C VAL A 663 15.87 -11.51 33.08
N TRP A 664 15.50 -12.77 33.30
CA TRP A 664 14.43 -13.48 32.61
C TRP A 664 13.19 -13.43 33.49
N TYR A 665 12.10 -12.92 32.94
CA TYR A 665 10.77 -13.00 33.51
C TYR A 665 10.06 -14.11 32.74
N GLU A 666 10.05 -15.29 33.35
CA GLU A 666 9.39 -16.49 32.85
C GLU A 666 7.87 -16.28 32.94
N ASN A 667 7.19 -16.35 31.81
CA ASN A 667 5.76 -16.34 31.66
C ASN A 667 5.21 -17.74 31.96
N ASP A 668 3.96 -17.84 32.39
CA ASP A 668 3.29 -19.13 32.62
C ASP A 668 2.16 -19.42 31.62
N GLY A 669 2.19 -18.70 30.49
CA GLY A 669 1.15 -18.71 29.45
C GLY A 669 -0.16 -18.04 29.84
N THR A 670 -0.16 -17.28 30.95
CA THR A 670 -1.35 -16.51 31.39
C THR A 670 -1.01 -15.06 31.73
N GLY A 671 0.17 -14.58 31.29
CA GLY A 671 0.69 -13.26 31.61
C GLY A 671 1.08 -13.12 33.08
N GLN A 672 1.43 -14.21 33.77
CA GLN A 672 2.03 -14.14 35.10
C GLN A 672 3.53 -14.41 35.02
N PHE A 673 4.30 -13.41 35.41
CA PHE A 673 5.75 -13.44 35.30
C PHE A 673 6.46 -13.83 36.60
N ALA A 674 7.39 -14.79 36.51
CA ALA A 674 8.33 -15.16 37.56
C ALA A 674 9.73 -14.61 37.27
N GLU A 675 10.21 -13.70 38.12
CA GLU A 675 11.55 -13.12 37.98
C GLU A 675 12.66 -14.15 38.28
N ARG A 676 13.57 -14.34 37.32
CA ARG A 676 14.78 -15.15 37.41
C ARG A 676 15.98 -14.31 36.99
N THR A 677 16.98 -14.22 37.87
CA THR A 677 18.26 -13.61 37.46
C THR A 677 18.98 -14.61 36.57
N LEU A 678 19.19 -14.22 35.31
CA LEU A 678 19.83 -15.07 34.31
C LEU A 678 21.35 -14.89 34.35
N ILE A 679 21.81 -13.64 34.24
CA ILE A 679 23.24 -13.29 34.15
C ILE A 679 23.55 -12.15 35.13
N GLU A 680 24.63 -12.25 35.90
CA GLU A 680 25.18 -11.13 36.69
C GLU A 680 26.42 -10.58 35.98
N THR A 681 26.34 -9.35 35.44
CA THR A 681 27.43 -8.72 34.66
C THR A 681 27.46 -7.21 34.88
N ASN A 682 28.63 -6.57 34.78
CA ASN A 682 28.78 -5.17 35.19
C ASN A 682 28.17 -4.19 34.18
N GLY A 683 26.97 -3.68 34.48
CA GLY A 683 26.32 -2.62 33.72
C GLY A 683 25.84 -3.01 32.32
N PRO A 684 25.04 -4.08 32.14
CA PRO A 684 24.57 -4.49 30.83
C PRO A 684 23.69 -3.38 30.22
N ASP A 685 24.00 -3.01 28.98
CA ASP A 685 23.27 -1.99 28.22
C ASP A 685 22.32 -2.68 27.23
N GLU A 686 22.84 -3.61 26.44
CA GLU A 686 22.13 -4.33 25.37
C GLU A 686 22.44 -5.83 25.44
N PHE A 687 21.55 -6.67 24.89
CA PHE A 687 21.69 -8.13 24.78
C PHE A 687 20.89 -8.64 23.57
N ALA A 688 21.20 -9.84 23.08
CA ALA A 688 20.50 -10.54 21.99
C ALA A 688 19.75 -11.75 22.55
N VAL A 689 18.73 -12.27 21.85
CA VAL A 689 18.11 -13.56 22.17
C VAL A 689 17.79 -14.32 20.89
N GLY A 690 18.04 -15.62 20.84
CA GLY A 690 17.74 -16.52 19.72
C GLY A 690 18.07 -17.97 20.07
N ASP A 691 17.53 -18.93 19.30
CA ASP A 691 17.96 -20.36 19.34
C ASP A 691 19.30 -20.38 18.68
N LEU A 692 20.26 -20.07 19.52
CA LEU A 692 21.59 -19.86 19.11
C LEU A 692 22.17 -21.30 18.98
N ASP A 693 21.66 -22.29 19.72
CA ASP A 693 22.08 -23.68 19.58
C ASP A 693 21.78 -24.43 18.26
N GLY A 694 20.62 -24.11 17.67
CA GLY A 694 19.92 -25.08 16.83
C GLY A 694 19.50 -26.35 17.59
N ASP A 695 19.54 -26.35 18.92
CA ASP A 695 19.06 -27.43 19.80
C ASP A 695 17.59 -27.25 20.20
N GLY A 696 17.03 -26.07 19.89
CA GLY A 696 15.63 -25.73 20.07
C GLY A 696 15.32 -24.96 21.36
N ASP A 697 16.31 -24.71 22.23
CA ASP A 697 16.20 -23.81 23.38
C ASP A 697 16.76 -22.41 23.01
N LEU A 698 16.32 -21.31 23.65
CA LEU A 698 16.82 -19.95 23.34
C LEU A 698 17.89 -19.47 24.32
N ASP A 699 18.72 -18.51 23.88
CA ASP A 699 19.94 -18.06 24.60
C ASP A 699 20.13 -16.55 24.65
N VAL A 700 21.01 -16.05 25.54
CA VAL A 700 21.05 -14.62 25.96
C VAL A 700 22.44 -14.01 26.06
#